data_AF-A0A853BCX7-F1
#
_entry.id   AF-A0A853BCX7-F1
#
_cell.length_a   1.000
_cell.length_b   1.000
_cell.length_c   1.000
_cell.angle_alpha   90.00
_cell.angle_beta   90.00
_cell.angle_gamma   90.00
#
_symmetry.space_group_name_H-M   'P 1'
#
loop_
_entity.id
_entity.type
_entity.pdbx_description
1 polymer ?
#
loop_
_entity_poly.entity_id
_entity_poly.type
_entity_poly.pdbx_seq_one_letter_code
_entity_poly.pdbx_strand_id
1 'polypeptide(L)'
;MHPALRRLLTAVAVTALPVLGLAVPAAPAMAQAEDPALDWNNYEKITLTKNVGEPIDLAVLPDNRVLHTARSGEVRLTDPKTGVTKVVNTIPVYQNSEMGLQTVTLDPDFAANQWVYLYYSPTLDTPAGSAPNTLPEGADDSYWRQWEGYDVLSRFKWTGDSLDPSTEQEIIRVTTNRGQCCHVAGDVDFDAHGNLYLSTGGNTPASGPNVNGYTPINDAPGYNPGLDERRGSGNTNDLRGKILRIHVNDDGSYTVPEGNLFAPGTPQTRPEIFVMGLRNPYRMTVDKATGAVMWGDYGPDAGTADPDRGPMGYVEWQTTTKAMNSGWPFCTADNTQPYRDFDFATLTPGPAFDCAAPVNDSRWNTGLTTLPPATPATLWYGDEDDDQPWPELTAFRSSTGQAPMGGPVYHYDADNPSATKFPQYWDGKAFFGEFSQDYVAAFTLSGPDGPVTKLENFLPNADLSTLGQPIWDNPMDLEFGPDGSLYVLDYGDGFFRQNPDAGLYRIDWAQGDKTPTARMTATPSSGQAPLTVAFDGSTSSDPEGSALTYEWDFDGDGTFDATGARASHTYTENGQAEARLRVTDDAGKHGLTSKQVTIGNTAPTVGLTAPAHGGFFDWGDSVPYSVTVNDPEDGTTPDCDRVAWAFGLGHNQHGHPVDSGTGCSGAVVTPTDAGHGETENVFGVLNVTYTDNGANGVPAATGEAQAILNPKLMQGEHADTSSGVTITDDTSASGLRSVTGFDAGDWLAYDPVNFTGITGVQTRAHGAGQLQLRWNAADAAPFATVDVPAGDGWQTVETALGGLPAGAGQLFVTSSGGVDVDAFTFQGPGVADGTAPVVTAELTPSAPTGANGWYTGDVTLAVSATDDGTVSSRQYSVDNGATWADAANPVTLSAEGATTVLYRATDGSGTVSEPGTVTVQIDKTAPEVTVAGVTEGQNPGDSATLTPVLTATDATSGPGAVTATLDGQPVTSGQAVELWRLPLGAHQLSVTAADQAGLTTTRTVSFTTGTSYTDVRTLIDRFRDAGWVTKAGAVQLRVTLDLAEWHADGGRVRPAQEALRLFDAMAGRRWNVPDRLASDTLRRDAAALSGAMKP
;
A
#
# COMPACT_ATOMS: atom_id res chain seq x y z
N MET A 1 32.83 -28.12 34.65
CA MET A 1 33.91 -28.85 35.38
C MET A 1 33.87 -28.43 36.85
N HIS A 2 33.86 -29.40 37.79
CA HIS A 2 33.77 -29.17 39.24
C HIS A 2 35.11 -28.69 39.87
N PRO A 3 35.06 -27.99 41.03
CA PRO A 3 36.20 -27.30 41.65
C PRO A 3 36.91 -28.14 42.72
N ALA A 4 38.18 -27.83 43.00
CA ALA A 4 38.91 -28.37 44.14
C ALA A 4 39.98 -27.40 44.69
N LEU A 5 40.15 -27.49 46.02
CA LEU A 5 41.25 -27.01 46.91
C LEU A 5 41.19 -25.55 47.39
N ARG A 6 41.40 -25.20 48.67
CA ARG A 6 41.73 -25.94 49.91
C ARG A 6 41.53 -25.01 51.14
N ARG A 7 41.10 -25.59 52.27
CA ARG A 7 41.08 -25.00 53.63
C ARG A 7 42.45 -25.09 54.34
N LEU A 8 42.69 -24.24 55.35
CA LEU A 8 43.20 -24.70 56.66
C LEU A 8 42.90 -23.73 57.83
N LEU A 9 42.70 -24.34 59.01
CA LEU A 9 42.07 -23.88 60.25
C LEU A 9 42.98 -23.08 61.21
N THR A 10 42.37 -22.38 62.18
CA THR A 10 42.74 -22.55 63.61
C THR A 10 41.55 -22.25 64.54
N ALA A 11 41.38 -23.07 65.58
CA ALA A 11 40.25 -23.09 66.51
C ALA A 11 40.61 -22.48 67.88
N VAL A 12 39.65 -21.81 68.53
CA VAL A 12 39.64 -21.60 70.00
C VAL A 12 38.19 -21.69 70.51
N ALA A 13 38.00 -22.47 71.58
CA ALA A 13 36.75 -22.71 72.29
C ALA A 13 36.37 -21.56 73.23
N VAL A 14 35.08 -21.26 73.35
CA VAL A 14 34.53 -20.34 74.35
C VAL A 14 33.51 -21.07 75.22
N THR A 15 33.75 -21.03 76.52
CA THR A 15 32.93 -21.53 77.62
C THR A 15 31.77 -20.60 77.94
N ALA A 16 30.60 -21.19 78.21
CA ALA A 16 29.37 -20.52 78.63
C ALA A 16 29.41 -20.04 80.10
N LEU A 17 28.78 -18.89 80.36
CA LEU A 17 28.36 -18.40 81.68
C LEU A 17 26.95 -17.79 81.55
N PRO A 18 25.99 -18.10 82.43
CA PRO A 18 24.62 -17.58 82.33
C PRO A 18 24.51 -16.26 83.10
N VAL A 19 23.94 -15.23 82.45
CA VAL A 19 23.46 -14.02 83.13
C VAL A 19 21.95 -13.98 83.00
N LEU A 20 21.28 -13.89 84.16
CA LEU A 20 19.84 -13.85 84.31
C LEU A 20 19.22 -12.69 83.50
N GLY A 21 18.15 -13.01 82.77
CA GLY A 21 17.36 -12.05 82.01
C GLY A 21 16.54 -11.11 82.90
N LEU A 22 16.68 -9.82 82.61
CA LEU A 22 15.61 -8.83 82.79
C LEU A 22 15.01 -8.60 81.41
N ALA A 23 13.80 -9.11 81.19
CA ALA A 23 13.04 -8.86 79.98
C ALA A 23 12.55 -7.40 79.98
N VAL A 24 13.19 -6.55 79.19
CA VAL A 24 12.58 -5.32 78.70
C VAL A 24 11.75 -5.72 77.49
N PRO A 25 10.45 -5.42 77.42
CA PRO A 25 9.69 -5.66 76.20
C PRO A 25 10.30 -4.78 75.11
N ALA A 26 10.80 -5.40 74.04
CA ALA A 26 11.13 -4.68 72.82
C ALA A 26 9.85 -3.96 72.37
N ALA A 27 9.94 -2.64 72.23
CA ALA A 27 8.92 -1.91 71.49
C ALA A 27 8.78 -2.58 70.12
N PRO A 28 7.55 -2.79 69.61
CA PRO A 28 7.39 -3.25 68.24
C PRO A 28 8.17 -2.29 67.35
N ALA A 29 8.97 -2.83 66.43
CA ALA A 29 9.53 -2.04 65.34
C ALA A 29 8.35 -1.36 64.67
N MET A 30 8.25 -0.03 64.79
CA MET A 30 7.30 0.73 63.99
C MET A 30 7.69 0.47 62.55
N ALA A 31 6.81 -0.19 61.80
CA ALA A 31 6.89 -0.17 60.35
C ALA A 31 6.99 1.30 59.95
N GLN A 32 8.08 1.67 59.28
CA GLN A 32 8.22 3.00 58.72
C GLN A 32 7.07 3.15 57.73
N ALA A 33 6.16 4.09 57.99
CA ALA A 33 5.07 4.37 57.05
C ALA A 33 5.72 4.72 55.71
N GLU A 34 5.22 4.12 54.62
CA GLU A 34 5.62 4.50 53.27
C GLU A 34 5.35 5.99 53.08
N ASP A 35 6.20 6.64 52.26
CA ASP A 35 6.04 8.06 51.95
C ASP A 35 4.63 8.27 51.38
N PRO A 36 3.85 9.27 51.84
CA PRO A 36 2.51 9.53 51.30
C PRO A 36 2.48 9.60 49.77
N ALA A 37 3.58 10.06 49.14
CA ALA A 37 3.74 10.10 47.69
C ALA A 37 3.59 8.74 47.00
N LEU A 38 3.78 7.63 47.72
CA LEU A 38 3.67 6.26 47.23
C LEU A 38 2.33 5.60 47.59
N ASP A 39 1.44 6.32 48.29
CA ASP A 39 0.07 5.88 48.50
C ASP A 39 -0.80 6.36 47.34
N TRP A 40 -1.15 5.44 46.44
CA TRP A 40 -1.89 5.71 45.22
C TRP A 40 -3.30 6.26 45.46
N ASN A 41 -3.84 6.10 46.68
CA ASN A 41 -5.07 6.79 47.10
C ASN A 41 -4.92 8.31 47.18
N ASN A 42 -3.71 8.86 47.04
CA ASN A 42 -3.47 10.29 47.01
C ASN A 42 -3.38 10.87 45.60
N TYR A 43 -3.72 10.09 44.56
CA TYR A 43 -3.75 10.57 43.18
C TYR A 43 -5.10 10.34 42.51
N GLU A 44 -5.40 11.18 41.54
CA GLU A 44 -6.55 10.99 40.64
C GLU A 44 -6.14 11.21 39.18
N LYS A 45 -6.41 10.23 38.31
CA LYS A 45 -6.31 10.33 36.84
C LYS A 45 -7.66 10.81 36.29
N ILE A 46 -7.77 12.10 36.04
CA ILE A 46 -8.98 12.78 35.59
C ILE A 46 -9.04 12.78 34.06
N THR A 47 -10.14 12.28 33.49
CA THR A 47 -10.40 12.41 32.04
C THR A 47 -10.73 13.85 31.69
N LEU A 48 -9.96 14.47 30.80
CA LEU A 48 -10.23 15.80 30.26
C LEU A 48 -11.09 15.74 29.00
N THR A 49 -10.75 14.83 28.09
CA THR A 49 -11.56 14.55 26.90
C THR A 49 -11.27 13.17 26.32
N LYS A 50 -12.24 12.64 25.58
CA LYS A 50 -12.10 11.47 24.70
C LYS A 50 -12.04 11.85 23.21
N ASN A 51 -12.11 13.14 22.89
CA ASN A 51 -12.12 13.66 21.52
C ASN A 51 -10.70 14.05 21.06
N VAL A 52 -9.81 13.06 20.94
CA VAL A 52 -8.37 13.28 20.72
C VAL A 52 -7.90 13.02 19.28
N GLY A 53 -8.76 12.54 18.38
CA GLY A 53 -8.32 12.07 17.06
C GLY A 53 -7.45 10.82 17.20
N GLU A 54 -6.54 10.58 16.24
CA GLU A 54 -5.43 9.62 16.42
C GLU A 54 -4.27 10.33 17.13
N PRO A 55 -4.19 10.28 18.47
CA PRO A 55 -3.41 11.23 19.23
C PRO A 55 -1.91 10.98 19.08
N ILE A 56 -1.12 12.04 18.90
CA ILE A 56 0.34 11.92 18.87
C ILE A 56 0.95 12.72 20.01
N ASP A 57 0.86 14.03 20.04
CA ASP A 57 1.65 14.85 20.97
C ASP A 57 0.78 15.88 21.70
N LEU A 58 1.22 16.36 22.86
CA LEU A 58 0.52 17.39 23.63
C LEU A 58 1.43 18.55 24.07
N ALA A 59 0.82 19.71 24.26
CA ALA A 59 1.48 20.89 24.81
C ALA A 59 0.55 21.65 25.78
N VAL A 60 0.96 21.81 27.04
CA VAL A 60 0.18 22.52 28.06
C VAL A 60 0.44 24.03 28.02
N LEU A 61 -0.59 24.81 27.70
CA LEU A 61 -0.52 26.27 27.67
C LEU A 61 -0.41 26.87 29.09
N PRO A 62 0.13 28.10 29.24
CA PRO A 62 0.23 28.77 30.55
C PRO A 62 -1.09 28.97 31.32
N ASP A 63 -2.24 28.84 30.64
CA ASP A 63 -3.58 28.93 31.25
C ASP A 63 -4.23 27.55 31.48
N ASN A 64 -3.44 26.49 31.38
CA ASN A 64 -3.76 25.06 31.54
C ASN A 64 -4.62 24.47 30.42
N ARG A 65 -4.93 25.21 29.36
CA ARG A 65 -5.49 24.59 28.15
C ARG A 65 -4.43 23.73 27.48
N VAL A 66 -4.85 22.69 26.77
CA VAL A 66 -3.93 21.72 26.18
C VAL A 66 -4.08 21.74 24.67
N LEU A 67 -3.00 22.01 23.96
CA LEU A 67 -2.90 21.71 22.54
C LEU A 67 -2.53 20.24 22.39
N HIS A 68 -3.13 19.54 21.42
CA HIS A 68 -2.71 18.19 21.05
C HIS A 68 -2.86 17.95 19.56
N THR A 69 -2.09 17.02 19.03
CA THR A 69 -2.10 16.66 17.61
C THR A 69 -2.82 15.35 17.36
N ALA A 70 -3.48 15.27 16.22
CA ALA A 70 -3.79 14.00 15.59
C ALA A 70 -2.90 13.77 14.36
N ARG A 71 -2.42 12.54 14.15
CA ARG A 71 -1.52 12.20 13.03
C ARG A 71 -2.08 12.61 11.66
N SER A 72 -3.40 12.62 11.55
CA SER A 72 -4.17 13.06 10.38
C SER A 72 -3.96 14.54 9.98
N GLY A 73 -3.27 15.34 10.80
CA GLY A 73 -2.96 16.74 10.54
C GLY A 73 -3.75 17.73 11.41
N GLU A 74 -4.59 17.25 12.33
CA GLU A 74 -5.43 18.11 13.15
C GLU A 74 -4.67 18.62 14.38
N VAL A 75 -4.72 19.94 14.61
CA VAL A 75 -4.32 20.55 15.89
C VAL A 75 -5.58 20.84 16.67
N ARG A 76 -5.64 20.34 17.89
CA ARG A 76 -6.80 20.39 18.77
C ARG A 76 -6.49 21.18 20.02
N LEU A 77 -7.50 21.85 20.57
CA LEU A 77 -7.43 22.59 21.83
C LEU A 77 -8.47 22.05 22.80
N THR A 78 -8.02 21.54 23.94
CA THR A 78 -8.86 21.11 25.06
C THR A 78 -8.80 22.13 26.18
N ASP A 79 -9.97 22.54 26.70
CA ASP A 79 -10.08 23.37 27.91
C ASP A 79 -10.51 22.51 29.09
N PRO A 80 -9.60 22.21 30.05
CA PRO A 80 -9.93 21.37 31.21
C PRO A 80 -11.05 21.90 32.09
N LYS A 81 -11.32 23.22 32.08
CA LYS A 81 -12.39 23.81 32.91
C LYS A 81 -13.77 23.46 32.37
N THR A 82 -13.86 23.24 31.07
CA THR A 82 -15.11 23.05 30.35
C THR A 82 -15.24 21.65 29.76
N GLY A 83 -14.15 20.88 29.68
CA GLY A 83 -14.07 19.58 29.02
C GLY A 83 -14.20 19.65 27.48
N VAL A 84 -14.27 20.87 26.93
CA VAL A 84 -14.52 21.12 25.51
C VAL A 84 -13.25 20.92 24.72
N THR A 85 -13.36 20.20 23.60
CA THR A 85 -12.23 20.00 22.67
C THR A 85 -12.61 20.37 21.26
N LYS A 86 -11.81 21.23 20.64
CA LYS A 86 -12.04 21.76 19.28
C LYS A 86 -10.85 21.47 18.39
N VAL A 87 -11.09 21.09 17.13
CA VAL A 87 -10.09 21.23 16.08
C VAL A 87 -9.92 22.72 15.81
N VAL A 88 -8.72 23.25 16.06
CA VAL A 88 -8.41 24.68 15.86
C VAL A 88 -7.71 24.92 14.53
N ASN A 89 -6.98 23.92 14.01
CA ASN A 89 -6.34 23.95 12.70
C ASN A 89 -6.28 22.55 12.09
N THR A 90 -6.20 22.48 10.76
CA THR A 90 -5.88 21.25 10.01
C THR A 90 -4.72 21.56 9.06
N ILE A 91 -3.59 20.89 9.25
CA ILE A 91 -2.38 20.98 8.44
C ILE A 91 -2.44 19.91 7.35
N PRO A 92 -2.28 20.25 6.06
CA PRO A 92 -2.18 19.26 5.00
C PRO A 92 -0.93 18.39 5.19
N VAL A 93 -1.13 17.09 5.35
CA VAL A 93 -0.04 16.13 5.58
C VAL A 93 -0.09 14.96 4.60
N TYR A 94 1.09 14.44 4.26
CA TYR A 94 1.26 13.14 3.62
C TYR A 94 1.05 12.06 4.69
N GLN A 95 0.12 11.14 4.43
CA GLN A 95 -0.16 10.01 5.31
C GLN A 95 0.17 8.72 4.58
N ASN A 96 1.18 8.02 5.08
CA ASN A 96 1.48 6.64 4.76
C ASN A 96 2.29 6.09 5.94
N SER A 97 1.94 4.92 6.44
CA SER A 97 2.57 4.37 7.64
C SER A 97 2.46 5.34 8.83
N GLU A 98 3.58 5.65 9.50
CA GLU A 98 3.65 6.59 10.65
C GLU A 98 3.71 8.06 10.25
N MET A 99 3.81 8.38 8.96
CA MET A 99 3.92 9.78 8.49
C MET A 99 2.62 10.54 8.70
N GLY A 100 2.75 11.84 8.99
CA GLY A 100 1.65 12.70 9.38
C GLY A 100 2.11 13.91 10.19
N LEU A 101 1.23 14.47 11.00
CA LEU A 101 1.58 15.48 12.01
C LEU A 101 2.06 14.78 13.29
N GLN A 102 3.32 15.01 13.67
CA GLN A 102 3.92 14.41 14.85
C GLN A 102 3.72 15.32 16.06
N THR A 103 4.46 16.43 16.10
CA THR A 103 4.64 17.21 17.34
C THR A 103 3.90 18.54 17.36
N VAL A 104 3.51 18.96 18.56
CA VAL A 104 3.14 20.33 18.93
C VAL A 104 3.92 20.72 20.19
N THR A 105 4.71 21.79 20.13
CA THR A 105 5.42 22.29 21.33
C THR A 105 5.42 23.82 21.39
N LEU A 106 5.58 24.37 22.59
CA LEU A 106 5.58 25.81 22.83
C LEU A 106 7.01 26.34 22.88
N ASP A 107 7.21 27.53 22.32
CA ASP A 107 8.46 28.25 22.52
C ASP A 107 8.69 28.56 24.01
N PRO A 108 9.93 28.49 24.54
CA PRO A 108 10.19 28.79 25.96
C PRO A 108 9.70 30.19 26.40
N ASP A 109 9.68 31.15 25.48
CA ASP A 109 9.17 32.51 25.70
C ASP A 109 7.72 32.69 25.20
N PHE A 110 6.94 31.60 25.12
CA PHE A 110 5.58 31.59 24.57
C PHE A 110 4.68 32.69 25.14
N ALA A 111 4.73 32.93 26.46
CA ALA A 111 3.94 33.98 27.11
C ALA A 111 4.17 35.39 26.53
N ALA A 112 5.34 35.63 25.94
CA ALA A 112 5.69 36.89 25.28
C ALA A 112 5.55 36.82 23.76
N ASN A 113 5.97 35.72 23.14
CA ASN A 113 6.11 35.63 21.68
C ASN A 113 4.99 34.86 20.98
N GLN A 114 4.24 34.00 21.68
CA GLN A 114 3.13 33.21 21.13
C GLN A 114 3.55 32.27 19.96
N TRP A 115 4.78 31.76 19.94
CA TRP A 115 5.22 30.80 18.92
C TRP A 115 4.89 29.34 19.33
N VAL A 116 4.29 28.60 18.40
CA VAL A 116 4.03 27.15 18.52
C VAL A 116 4.76 26.44 17.39
N TYR A 117 5.50 25.39 17.69
CA TYR A 117 6.23 24.57 16.72
C TYR A 117 5.44 23.32 16.36
N LEU A 118 5.47 22.94 15.08
CA LEU A 118 4.93 21.69 14.57
C LEU A 118 5.99 20.93 13.77
N TYR A 119 6.07 19.62 13.94
CA TYR A 119 6.86 18.73 13.07
C TYR A 119 5.94 17.80 12.31
N TYR A 120 6.01 17.81 10.98
CA TYR A 120 5.06 17.07 10.14
C TYR A 120 5.61 16.67 8.78
N SER A 121 4.92 15.71 8.16
CA SER A 121 5.16 15.23 6.79
C SER A 121 4.34 16.03 5.78
N PRO A 122 4.90 17.02 5.05
CA PRO A 122 4.15 17.77 4.05
C PRO A 122 3.77 16.92 2.83
N THR A 123 2.71 17.33 2.13
CA THR A 123 2.35 16.78 0.83
C THR A 123 3.34 17.25 -0.25
N LEU A 124 3.85 16.30 -1.04
CA LEU A 124 4.84 16.51 -2.09
C LEU A 124 4.41 15.75 -3.36
N ASP A 125 5.17 15.88 -4.44
CA ASP A 125 4.97 15.11 -5.69
C ASP A 125 5.48 13.65 -5.60
N THR A 126 5.76 13.16 -4.39
CA THR A 126 6.15 11.77 -4.13
C THR A 126 4.94 10.83 -4.30
N PRO A 127 5.11 9.59 -4.77
CA PRO A 127 3.99 8.65 -4.89
C PRO A 127 3.31 8.38 -3.54
N ALA A 128 2.00 8.11 -3.61
CA ALA A 128 1.23 7.60 -2.47
C ALA A 128 1.48 6.10 -2.26
N GLY A 129 1.19 5.61 -1.06
CA GLY A 129 1.36 4.19 -0.70
C GLY A 129 2.82 3.78 -0.47
N SER A 130 3.04 2.47 -0.46
CA SER A 130 4.34 1.86 -0.14
C SER A 130 5.25 1.69 -1.37
N ALA A 131 6.53 1.96 -1.17
CA ALA A 131 7.58 1.78 -2.16
C ALA A 131 7.99 0.29 -2.23
N PRO A 132 8.31 -0.23 -3.42
CA PRO A 132 8.67 -1.64 -3.56
C PRO A 132 10.00 -1.96 -2.86
N ASN A 133 10.14 -3.18 -2.33
CA ASN A 133 11.38 -3.64 -1.69
C ASN A 133 12.55 -3.82 -2.67
N THR A 134 12.25 -4.03 -3.96
CA THR A 134 13.24 -4.22 -5.03
C THR A 134 12.89 -3.40 -6.27
N LEU A 135 13.88 -3.14 -7.11
CA LEU A 135 13.70 -2.40 -8.36
C LEU A 135 12.71 -3.14 -9.28
N PRO A 136 11.77 -2.42 -9.91
CA PRO A 136 10.99 -2.98 -11.02
C PRO A 136 11.88 -3.47 -12.16
N GLU A 137 11.40 -4.43 -12.93
CA GLU A 137 12.15 -4.99 -14.07
C GLU A 137 12.61 -3.87 -15.04
N GLY A 138 13.90 -3.85 -15.35
CA GLY A 138 14.52 -2.87 -16.25
C GLY A 138 14.82 -1.50 -15.63
N ALA A 139 14.49 -1.26 -14.36
CA ALA A 139 14.86 -0.05 -13.64
C ALA A 139 16.30 -0.09 -13.11
N ASP A 140 16.85 1.09 -12.78
CA ASP A 140 18.11 1.26 -12.06
C ASP A 140 17.90 2.11 -10.79
N ASP A 141 18.95 2.33 -10.00
CA ASP A 141 18.88 3.07 -8.73
C ASP A 141 18.29 4.50 -8.88
N SER A 142 18.24 5.08 -10.09
CA SER A 142 17.57 6.38 -10.30
C SER A 142 16.07 6.34 -10.07
N TYR A 143 15.45 5.15 -10.10
CA TYR A 143 14.04 4.93 -9.77
C TYR A 143 13.70 5.40 -8.36
N TRP A 144 14.61 5.25 -7.39
CA TRP A 144 14.34 5.59 -5.99
C TRP A 144 14.12 7.08 -5.74
N ARG A 145 14.60 7.97 -6.63
CA ARG A 145 14.47 9.42 -6.47
C ARG A 145 13.04 9.92 -6.36
N GLN A 146 12.09 9.24 -6.99
CA GLN A 146 10.68 9.64 -6.92
C GLN A 146 10.11 9.51 -5.49
N TRP A 147 10.75 8.69 -4.65
CA TRP A 147 10.37 8.46 -3.27
C TRP A 147 11.15 9.36 -2.28
N GLU A 148 12.06 10.23 -2.75
CA GLU A 148 12.76 11.16 -1.88
C GLU A 148 11.82 12.30 -1.44
N GLY A 149 11.58 12.41 -0.13
CA GLY A 149 10.78 13.45 0.50
C GLY A 149 11.48 14.05 1.72
N TYR A 150 10.72 14.73 2.57
CA TYR A 150 11.21 15.22 3.85
C TYR A 150 10.06 15.44 4.83
N ASP A 151 10.38 15.41 6.12
CA ASP A 151 9.56 15.99 7.17
C ASP A 151 10.13 17.38 7.53
N VAL A 152 9.27 18.26 8.05
CA VAL A 152 9.61 19.66 8.30
C VAL A 152 9.22 20.07 9.71
N LEU A 153 10.14 20.76 10.38
CA LEU A 153 9.86 21.53 11.59
C LEU A 153 9.56 22.96 11.19
N SER A 154 8.35 23.42 11.51
CA SER A 154 7.89 24.80 11.29
C SER A 154 7.39 25.41 12.60
N ARG A 155 7.26 26.74 12.65
CA ARG A 155 6.53 27.44 13.73
C ARG A 155 5.50 28.43 13.22
N PHE A 156 4.47 28.65 14.03
CA PHE A 156 3.28 29.46 13.74
C PHE A 156 2.91 30.32 14.94
N LYS A 157 2.32 31.49 14.70
CA LYS A 157 1.79 32.35 15.76
C LYS A 157 0.46 31.82 16.28
N TRP A 158 0.36 31.72 17.60
CA TRP A 158 -0.88 31.48 18.32
C TRP A 158 -1.70 32.78 18.47
N THR A 159 -2.98 32.73 18.15
CA THR A 159 -3.91 33.87 18.22
C THR A 159 -4.68 33.95 19.55
N GLY A 160 -4.59 32.89 20.38
CA GLY A 160 -5.41 32.70 21.57
C GLY A 160 -6.45 31.57 21.41
N ASP A 161 -6.82 31.27 20.17
CA ASP A 161 -7.83 30.28 19.79
C ASP A 161 -7.45 29.41 18.57
N SER A 162 -6.44 29.79 17.78
CA SER A 162 -5.91 29.02 16.65
C SER A 162 -4.47 29.40 16.30
N LEU A 163 -3.84 28.65 15.40
CA LEU A 163 -2.59 29.01 14.73
C LEU A 163 -2.89 29.87 13.49
N ASP A 164 -2.11 30.94 13.27
CA ASP A 164 -2.15 31.74 12.04
C ASP A 164 -1.21 31.15 10.97
N PRO A 165 -1.74 30.47 9.93
CA PRO A 165 -0.90 29.80 8.92
C PRO A 165 -0.09 30.78 8.08
N SER A 166 -0.47 32.06 8.01
CA SER A 166 0.27 33.07 7.25
C SER A 166 1.60 33.46 7.89
N THR A 167 1.83 33.03 9.13
CA THR A 167 3.04 33.32 9.91
C THR A 167 4.06 32.19 9.90
N GLU A 168 3.82 31.15 9.10
CA GLU A 168 4.69 29.98 9.04
C GLU A 168 6.16 30.37 8.78
N GLN A 169 7.03 29.79 9.60
CA GLN A 169 8.47 29.80 9.39
C GLN A 169 8.98 28.36 9.40
N GLU A 170 9.37 27.85 8.22
CA GLU A 170 10.08 26.57 8.12
C GLU A 170 11.50 26.71 8.69
N ILE A 171 11.87 25.84 9.62
CA ILE A 171 13.14 25.90 10.35
C ILE A 171 14.16 24.93 9.77
N ILE A 172 13.79 23.64 9.70
CA ILE A 172 14.67 22.57 9.22
C ILE A 172 13.86 21.47 8.55
N ARG A 173 14.44 20.87 7.50
CA ARG A 173 13.89 19.73 6.78
C ARG A 173 14.78 18.51 7.02
N VAL A 174 14.15 17.39 7.37
CA VAL A 174 14.80 16.09 7.57
C VAL A 174 14.41 15.21 6.41
N THR A 175 15.38 14.81 5.59
CA THR A 175 15.13 13.98 4.41
C THR A 175 14.51 12.64 4.81
N THR A 176 13.55 12.16 4.03
CA THR A 176 12.91 10.86 4.19
C THR A 176 12.80 10.14 2.84
N ASN A 177 12.68 8.82 2.89
CA ASN A 177 12.24 7.99 1.78
C ASN A 177 10.75 7.68 2.02
N ARG A 178 9.87 8.36 1.27
CA ARG A 178 8.43 8.12 1.25
C ARG A 178 8.13 6.70 0.76
N GLY A 179 6.97 6.18 1.15
CA GLY A 179 6.61 4.78 0.90
C GLY A 179 7.46 3.76 1.64
N GLN A 180 8.33 4.17 2.55
CA GLN A 180 8.92 3.26 3.54
C GLN A 180 8.22 3.49 4.88
N CYS A 181 7.71 2.41 5.46
CA CYS A 181 7.53 2.34 6.92
C CYS A 181 8.93 2.12 7.52
N CYS A 182 9.30 2.58 8.71
CA CYS A 182 8.60 3.27 9.77
C CYS A 182 9.62 4.25 10.42
N HIS A 183 9.44 4.62 11.68
CA HIS A 183 10.37 5.40 12.51
C HIS A 183 10.54 6.84 12.04
N VAL A 184 9.48 7.62 12.21
CA VAL A 184 9.51 9.07 11.99
C VAL A 184 10.12 9.79 13.20
N ALA A 185 9.86 9.28 14.42
CA ALA A 185 10.05 10.00 15.68
C ALA A 185 9.38 11.39 15.61
N GLY A 186 10.10 12.45 15.96
CA GLY A 186 9.70 13.82 15.61
C GLY A 186 9.41 14.74 16.78
N ASP A 187 9.84 14.37 17.99
CA ASP A 187 9.59 15.14 19.20
C ASP A 187 10.52 16.34 19.33
N VAL A 188 10.08 17.39 20.04
CA VAL A 188 10.75 18.69 20.15
C VAL A 188 10.66 19.27 21.56
N ASP A 189 11.82 19.61 22.13
CA ASP A 189 11.90 20.32 23.42
C ASP A 189 13.11 21.27 23.44
N PHE A 190 13.23 22.09 24.49
CA PHE A 190 14.18 23.19 24.60
C PHE A 190 14.97 23.16 25.90
N ASP A 191 16.27 23.47 25.80
CA ASP A 191 17.06 23.77 26.99
C ASP A 191 16.76 25.17 27.56
N ALA A 192 17.26 25.46 28.77
CA ALA A 192 17.11 26.75 29.43
C ALA A 192 17.79 27.93 28.70
N HIS A 193 18.56 27.68 27.64
CA HIS A 193 19.17 28.70 26.79
C HIS A 193 18.37 28.96 25.51
N GLY A 194 17.24 28.28 25.33
CA GLY A 194 16.42 28.38 24.12
C GLY A 194 17.04 27.66 22.92
N ASN A 195 17.93 26.69 23.14
CA ASN A 195 18.31 25.78 22.06
C ASN A 195 17.23 24.71 21.91
N LEU A 196 16.79 24.51 20.68
CA LEU A 196 15.81 23.52 20.27
C LEU A 196 16.52 22.18 20.04
N TYR A 197 15.92 21.11 20.55
CA TYR A 197 16.26 19.74 20.24
C TYR A 197 15.15 19.12 19.39
N LEU A 198 15.50 18.33 18.38
CA LEU A 198 14.55 17.60 17.53
C LEU A 198 14.99 16.13 17.43
N SER A 199 14.12 15.20 17.84
CA SER A 199 14.33 13.77 17.63
C SER A 199 13.91 13.37 16.21
N THR A 200 14.63 12.44 15.60
CA THR A 200 14.38 11.98 14.23
C THR A 200 14.66 10.49 14.15
N GLY A 201 13.75 9.72 13.54
CA GLY A 201 13.95 8.29 13.36
C GLY A 201 14.77 7.96 12.11
N GLY A 202 15.27 6.73 12.03
CA GLY A 202 16.13 6.23 10.95
C GLY A 202 15.42 6.08 9.60
N ASN A 203 14.08 6.09 9.61
CA ASN A 203 13.22 5.88 8.45
C ASN A 203 13.45 4.50 7.77
N THR A 204 13.71 3.46 8.57
CA THR A 204 13.97 2.07 8.10
C THR A 204 13.17 1.09 8.94
N PRO A 205 12.42 0.18 8.32
CA PRO A 205 11.69 -0.83 9.07
C PRO A 205 12.65 -1.90 9.61
N ALA A 206 12.31 -2.54 10.74
CA ALA A 206 12.96 -3.80 11.13
C ALA A 206 12.44 -5.00 10.31
N SER A 207 11.31 -4.82 9.63
CA SER A 207 10.79 -5.74 8.63
C SER A 207 11.46 -5.57 7.27
N GLY A 208 11.64 -6.67 6.54
CA GLY A 208 12.17 -6.65 5.20
C GLY A 208 12.83 -7.96 4.79
N PRO A 209 13.08 -8.16 3.48
CA PRO A 209 13.57 -9.43 2.95
C PRO A 209 14.85 -9.90 3.66
N ASN A 210 14.75 -11.04 4.36
CA ASN A 210 15.82 -11.70 5.11
C ASN A 210 16.35 -10.95 6.35
N VAL A 211 15.70 -9.85 6.78
CA VAL A 211 16.09 -9.12 7.99
C VAL A 211 15.76 -9.92 9.25
N ASN A 212 14.59 -10.57 9.29
CA ASN A 212 14.15 -11.47 10.37
C ASN A 212 14.20 -10.81 11.76
N GLY A 213 13.83 -9.53 11.85
CA GLY A 213 13.81 -8.78 13.12
C GLY A 213 15.20 -8.36 13.67
N TYR A 214 16.32 -8.65 13.00
CA TYR A 214 17.64 -8.16 13.42
C TYR A 214 17.96 -6.78 12.81
N THR A 215 19.21 -6.31 12.96
CA THR A 215 19.65 -5.05 12.36
C THR A 215 19.39 -4.97 10.82
N PRO A 216 18.58 -4.01 10.34
CA PRO A 216 18.24 -3.87 8.93
C PRO A 216 19.34 -3.09 8.21
N ILE A 217 20.29 -3.82 7.61
CA ILE A 217 21.44 -3.24 6.90
C ILE A 217 21.51 -3.71 5.44
N ASN A 218 20.38 -3.99 4.80
CA ASN A 218 20.34 -4.55 3.46
C ASN A 218 20.65 -3.51 2.38
N ASP A 219 21.91 -3.45 1.97
CA ASP A 219 22.38 -2.57 0.92
C ASP A 219 22.69 -3.32 -0.39
N ALA A 220 22.14 -4.54 -0.57
CA ALA A 220 22.37 -5.34 -1.77
C ALA A 220 21.90 -4.61 -3.06
N PRO A 221 22.61 -4.74 -4.19
CA PRO A 221 22.21 -4.10 -5.45
C PRO A 221 20.79 -4.47 -5.87
N GLY A 222 20.00 -3.47 -6.27
CA GLY A 222 18.60 -3.65 -6.68
C GLY A 222 17.58 -3.62 -5.55
N TYR A 223 18.00 -3.63 -4.28
CA TYR A 223 17.11 -3.41 -3.15
C TYR A 223 16.88 -1.92 -2.86
N ASN A 224 15.74 -1.63 -2.26
CA ASN A 224 15.33 -0.29 -1.85
C ASN A 224 16.31 0.27 -0.80
N PRO A 225 16.84 1.51 -0.95
CA PRO A 225 17.71 2.13 0.05
C PRO A 225 17.05 2.20 1.43
N GLY A 226 15.72 2.27 1.49
CA GLY A 226 14.91 2.24 2.70
C GLY A 226 15.24 1.12 3.69
N LEU A 227 15.79 0.00 3.21
CA LEU A 227 16.10 -1.23 3.97
C LEU A 227 17.50 -1.27 4.60
N ASP A 228 18.29 -0.19 4.46
CA ASP A 228 19.65 -0.10 5.00
C ASP A 228 19.79 1.07 5.98
N GLU A 229 19.65 0.79 7.26
CA GLU A 229 19.65 1.76 8.36
C GLU A 229 20.98 2.51 8.50
N ARG A 230 22.07 1.94 7.97
CA ARG A 230 23.37 2.61 7.92
C ARG A 230 23.34 3.89 7.10
N ARG A 231 22.39 4.06 6.15
CA ARG A 231 22.26 5.30 5.35
C ARG A 231 21.81 6.51 6.16
N GLY A 232 21.07 6.27 7.24
CA GLY A 232 20.45 7.28 8.10
C GLY A 232 21.16 7.33 9.45
N SER A 233 20.72 6.49 10.39
CA SER A 233 21.16 6.46 11.80
C SER A 233 22.67 6.39 11.96
N GLY A 234 23.34 5.52 11.18
CA GLY A 234 24.80 5.38 11.14
C GLY A 234 25.56 6.40 10.29
N ASN A 235 24.87 7.27 9.55
CA ASN A 235 25.49 8.22 8.62
C ASN A 235 25.68 9.60 9.30
N THR A 236 26.93 10.06 9.35
CA THR A 236 27.28 11.35 9.97
C THR A 236 26.86 12.56 9.13
N ASN A 237 26.53 12.35 7.86
CA ASN A 237 26.11 13.38 6.92
C ASN A 237 24.60 13.35 6.59
N ASP A 238 23.82 12.65 7.40
CA ASP A 238 22.35 12.54 7.31
C ASP A 238 21.71 12.99 8.62
N LEU A 239 20.47 13.47 8.57
CA LEU A 239 19.75 13.96 9.75
C LEU A 239 18.80 12.92 10.35
N ARG A 240 18.54 11.79 9.70
CA ARG A 240 17.69 10.70 10.21
C ARG A 240 18.40 9.88 11.29
N GLY A 241 17.66 9.40 12.28
CA GLY A 241 18.18 8.59 13.39
C GLY A 241 19.11 9.38 14.30
N LYS A 242 18.70 10.60 14.63
CA LYS A 242 19.49 11.61 15.38
C LYS A 242 18.62 12.32 16.42
N ILE A 243 19.28 12.89 17.43
CA ILE A 243 18.77 14.08 18.12
C ILE A 243 19.59 15.27 17.63
N LEU A 244 18.91 16.23 17.02
CA LEU A 244 19.49 17.46 16.49
C LEU A 244 19.44 18.54 17.57
N ARG A 245 20.40 19.46 17.59
CA ARG A 245 20.40 20.64 18.47
C ARG A 245 20.74 21.89 17.70
N ILE A 246 19.83 22.85 17.67
CA ILE A 246 19.95 24.12 16.96
C ILE A 246 19.46 25.29 17.82
N HIS A 247 19.80 26.52 17.46
CA HIS A 247 19.22 27.73 18.03
C HIS A 247 18.43 28.48 16.96
N VAL A 248 17.12 28.61 17.15
CA VAL A 248 16.21 29.23 16.18
C VAL A 248 16.21 30.75 16.37
N ASN A 249 16.54 31.49 15.30
CA ASN A 249 16.53 32.94 15.28
C ASN A 249 15.11 33.49 15.07
N ASP A 250 14.89 34.78 15.33
CA ASP A 250 13.59 35.45 15.19
C ASP A 250 12.97 35.36 13.77
N ASP A 251 13.78 35.24 12.73
CA ASP A 251 13.33 35.14 11.34
C ASP A 251 13.06 33.70 10.87
N GLY A 252 13.23 32.71 11.76
CA GLY A 252 13.06 31.29 11.45
C GLY A 252 14.31 30.60 10.91
N SER A 253 15.36 31.34 10.58
CA SER A 253 16.67 30.72 10.35
C SER A 253 17.22 30.13 11.65
N TYR A 254 18.23 29.26 11.58
CA TYR A 254 18.88 28.74 12.79
C TYR A 254 20.40 28.88 12.75
N THR A 255 21.01 28.77 13.92
CA THR A 255 22.45 28.59 14.10
C THR A 255 22.71 27.29 14.86
N VAL A 256 23.95 26.79 14.78
CA VAL A 256 24.36 25.57 15.48
C VAL A 256 25.11 25.96 16.76
N PRO A 257 24.61 25.60 17.96
CA PRO A 257 25.30 25.82 19.22
C PRO A 257 26.64 25.07 19.31
N GLU A 258 27.55 25.55 20.15
CA GLU A 258 28.76 24.80 20.50
C GLU A 258 28.40 23.54 21.31
N GLY A 259 29.21 22.49 21.17
CA GLY A 259 29.07 21.24 21.94
C GLY A 259 28.30 20.12 21.24
N ASN A 260 27.83 20.34 20.01
CA ASN A 260 27.33 19.27 19.14
C ASN A 260 28.45 18.30 18.73
N LEU A 261 28.06 17.11 18.28
CA LEU A 261 28.98 15.99 18.02
C LEU A 261 30.05 16.34 16.97
N PHE A 262 29.66 17.14 15.98
CA PHE A 262 30.55 17.59 14.91
C PHE A 262 30.62 19.12 14.86
N ALA A 263 31.84 19.65 14.79
CA ALA A 263 32.04 21.09 14.68
C ALA A 263 31.57 21.60 13.29
N PRO A 264 30.97 22.81 13.19
CA PRO A 264 30.62 23.42 11.92
C PRO A 264 31.78 23.44 10.91
N GLY A 265 31.51 23.00 9.69
CA GLY A 265 32.50 22.92 8.61
C GLY A 265 33.36 21.65 8.59
N THR A 266 33.12 20.69 9.50
CA THR A 266 33.75 19.37 9.45
C THR A 266 33.27 18.61 8.20
N PRO A 267 34.16 18.19 7.28
CA PRO A 267 33.76 17.50 6.05
C PRO A 267 32.99 16.21 6.32
N GLN A 268 31.99 15.90 5.48
CA GLN A 268 31.18 14.68 5.56
C GLN A 268 30.40 14.52 6.88
N THR A 269 30.06 15.64 7.53
CA THR A 269 29.28 15.64 8.76
C THR A 269 28.23 16.74 8.77
N ARG A 270 27.14 16.52 9.51
CA ARG A 270 26.12 17.53 9.82
C ARG A 270 26.37 18.10 11.22
N PRO A 271 26.66 19.42 11.36
CA PRO A 271 26.94 20.01 12.66
C PRO A 271 25.70 20.12 13.57
N GLU A 272 24.49 19.95 13.04
CA GLU A 272 23.24 19.92 13.80
C GLU A 272 23.14 18.71 14.75
N ILE A 273 23.92 17.65 14.49
CA ILE A 273 23.86 16.39 15.24
C ILE A 273 24.40 16.57 16.67
N PHE A 274 23.55 16.36 17.67
CA PHE A 274 23.94 16.24 19.07
C PHE A 274 24.10 14.78 19.48
N VAL A 275 23.11 13.94 19.15
CA VAL A 275 23.20 12.48 19.28
C VAL A 275 23.03 11.83 17.91
N MET A 276 23.86 10.83 17.60
CA MET A 276 23.68 9.96 16.43
C MET A 276 23.49 8.50 16.81
N GLY A 277 23.10 7.69 15.83
CA GLY A 277 22.97 6.25 16.00
C GLY A 277 21.75 5.88 16.85
N LEU A 278 20.59 6.45 16.50
CA LEU A 278 19.29 6.17 17.11
C LEU A 278 18.37 5.51 16.09
N ARG A 279 17.48 4.61 16.49
CA ARG A 279 16.54 3.93 15.59
C ARG A 279 15.23 4.71 15.47
N ASN A 280 14.50 4.82 16.57
CA ASN A 280 13.25 5.54 16.69
C ASN A 280 13.15 6.19 18.08
N PRO A 281 13.82 7.33 18.31
CA PRO A 281 13.75 8.08 19.56
C PRO A 281 12.42 8.84 19.67
N TYR A 282 11.31 8.09 19.80
CA TYR A 282 9.98 8.58 19.46
C TYR A 282 9.50 9.73 20.36
N ARG A 283 9.74 9.61 21.68
CA ARG A 283 9.56 10.71 22.66
C ARG A 283 10.88 11.05 23.35
N MET A 284 11.12 12.34 23.54
CA MET A 284 12.27 12.87 24.27
C MET A 284 11.89 14.09 25.11
N THR A 285 12.70 14.40 26.12
CA THR A 285 12.60 15.65 26.87
C THR A 285 13.96 16.25 27.12
N VAL A 286 14.00 17.54 27.40
CA VAL A 286 15.17 18.27 27.87
C VAL A 286 14.89 18.82 29.27
N ASP A 287 15.58 18.27 30.26
CA ASP A 287 15.52 18.81 31.62
C ASP A 287 16.19 20.20 31.67
N LYS A 288 15.37 21.25 31.73
CA LYS A 288 15.83 22.65 31.79
C LYS A 288 16.72 22.93 33.00
N ALA A 289 16.58 22.20 34.11
CA ALA A 289 17.39 22.44 35.31
C ALA A 289 18.84 21.95 35.14
N THR A 290 19.05 20.86 34.40
CA THR A 290 20.37 20.23 34.26
C THR A 290 20.96 20.31 32.85
N GLY A 291 20.12 20.54 31.84
CA GLY A 291 20.46 20.45 30.41
C GLY A 291 20.55 19.02 29.88
N ALA A 292 20.09 18.02 30.64
CA ALA A 292 20.09 16.63 30.20
C ALA A 292 18.96 16.38 29.19
N VAL A 293 19.30 15.71 28.09
CA VAL A 293 18.32 15.18 27.12
C VAL A 293 18.04 13.73 27.47
N MET A 294 16.77 13.33 27.53
CA MET A 294 16.33 11.98 27.88
C MET A 294 15.37 11.46 26.82
N TRP A 295 15.48 10.18 26.43
CA TRP A 295 14.61 9.59 25.40
C TRP A 295 14.50 8.07 25.58
N GLY A 296 13.40 7.53 25.08
CA GLY A 296 13.25 6.10 24.77
C GLY A 296 13.60 5.86 23.31
N ASP A 297 14.34 4.80 22.99
CA ASP A 297 14.70 4.40 21.62
C ASP A 297 14.27 2.95 21.37
N TYR A 298 13.52 2.73 20.29
CA TYR A 298 12.99 1.41 19.98
C TYR A 298 14.09 0.51 19.42
N GLY A 299 14.08 -0.77 19.79
CA GLY A 299 14.95 -1.82 19.24
C GLY A 299 14.37 -2.47 17.99
N PRO A 300 15.11 -3.39 17.36
CA PRO A 300 14.56 -4.25 16.30
C PRO A 300 13.75 -5.42 16.90
N ASP A 301 13.12 -6.24 16.07
CA ASP A 301 11.98 -7.10 16.48
C ASP A 301 12.36 -8.59 16.68
N ALA A 302 13.65 -8.94 16.79
CA ALA A 302 14.08 -10.31 16.99
C ALA A 302 13.85 -10.75 18.43
N GLY A 303 12.93 -11.70 18.70
CA GLY A 303 12.65 -12.19 20.06
C GLY A 303 13.73 -13.08 20.68
N THR A 304 14.76 -13.50 19.94
CA THR A 304 15.89 -14.28 20.48
C THR A 304 17.21 -13.87 19.82
N ALA A 305 18.34 -14.20 20.48
CA ALA A 305 19.67 -13.93 19.93
C ALA A 305 20.13 -15.02 18.95
N ASP A 306 20.82 -14.63 17.87
CA ASP A 306 21.41 -15.54 16.88
C ASP A 306 22.91 -15.25 16.72
N PRO A 307 23.80 -16.23 16.96
CA PRO A 307 25.24 -16.08 16.78
C PRO A 307 25.69 -15.57 15.40
N ASP A 308 24.90 -15.77 14.35
CA ASP A 308 25.18 -15.34 12.98
C ASP A 308 24.56 -13.98 12.62
N ARG A 309 23.66 -13.43 13.47
CA ARG A 309 23.02 -12.13 13.24
C ARG A 309 23.37 -11.09 14.30
N GLY A 310 23.30 -11.44 15.58
CA GLY A 310 23.51 -10.54 16.70
C GLY A 310 22.62 -10.87 17.91
N PRO A 311 22.53 -9.95 18.88
CA PRO A 311 21.60 -10.09 20.01
C PRO A 311 20.14 -10.06 19.52
N MET A 312 19.23 -10.38 20.44
CA MET A 312 17.80 -10.10 20.28
C MET A 312 17.53 -8.59 20.18
N GLY A 313 16.27 -8.22 19.96
CA GLY A 313 15.78 -6.86 20.06
C GLY A 313 15.85 -6.33 21.48
N TYR A 314 16.60 -5.25 21.69
CA TYR A 314 16.57 -4.49 22.93
C TYR A 314 16.09 -3.08 22.66
N VAL A 315 15.19 -2.62 23.51
CA VAL A 315 14.80 -1.22 23.61
C VAL A 315 15.66 -0.50 24.65
N GLU A 316 15.87 0.79 24.47
CA GLU A 316 16.77 1.58 25.31
C GLU A 316 16.08 2.81 25.90
N TRP A 317 16.50 3.19 27.11
CA TRP A 317 16.27 4.52 27.65
C TRP A 317 17.61 5.15 28.01
N GLN A 318 17.81 6.40 27.58
CA GLN A 318 19.09 7.08 27.69
C GLN A 318 18.93 8.51 28.23
N THR A 319 20.01 9.01 28.86
CA THR A 319 20.12 10.39 29.34
C THR A 319 21.53 10.94 29.13
N THR A 320 21.66 12.18 28.65
CA THR A 320 22.97 12.81 28.48
C THR A 320 22.92 14.34 28.44
N THR A 321 23.95 14.98 28.99
CA THR A 321 24.28 16.41 28.86
C THR A 321 25.33 16.67 27.79
N LYS A 322 25.81 15.62 27.10
CA LYS A 322 26.92 15.69 26.13
C LYS A 322 26.58 14.96 24.83
N ALA A 323 27.12 15.48 23.73
CA ALA A 323 27.00 14.85 22.44
C ALA A 323 27.63 13.44 22.42
N MET A 324 26.98 12.49 21.74
CA MET A 324 27.40 11.09 21.71
C MET A 324 26.90 10.32 20.47
N ASN A 325 27.47 9.14 20.24
CA ASN A 325 26.93 8.13 19.32
C ASN A 325 26.31 7.01 20.17
N SER A 326 24.99 6.79 20.05
CA SER A 326 24.26 5.76 20.79
C SER A 326 24.44 4.35 20.23
N GLY A 327 25.02 4.21 19.03
CA GLY A 327 25.55 2.94 18.53
C GLY A 327 24.72 2.22 17.47
N TRP A 328 23.41 2.46 17.39
CA TRP A 328 22.55 1.85 16.36
C TRP A 328 22.98 2.31 14.95
N PRO A 329 22.98 1.45 13.90
CA PRO A 329 22.53 0.05 13.85
C PRO A 329 23.60 -1.02 14.13
N PHE A 330 24.74 -0.64 14.73
CA PHE A 330 25.89 -1.53 14.89
C PHE A 330 25.94 -2.21 16.25
N CYS A 331 25.61 -1.45 17.29
CA CYS A 331 25.68 -1.84 18.69
C CYS A 331 24.40 -1.42 19.40
N THR A 332 24.11 -2.08 20.52
CA THR A 332 22.94 -1.84 21.36
C THR A 332 23.26 -2.20 22.81
N ALA A 333 22.37 -1.84 23.73
CA ALA A 333 22.41 -2.19 25.13
C ALA A 333 23.73 -1.72 25.79
N ASP A 334 24.47 -2.64 26.42
CA ASP A 334 25.73 -2.34 27.08
C ASP A 334 26.96 -2.40 26.15
N ASN A 335 26.75 -2.53 24.84
CA ASN A 335 27.77 -2.72 23.79
C ASN A 335 28.61 -3.99 23.93
N THR A 336 28.21 -4.97 24.74
CA THR A 336 28.95 -6.24 24.89
C THR A 336 28.59 -7.29 23.84
N GLN A 337 27.41 -7.16 23.23
CA GLN A 337 26.89 -8.05 22.18
C GLN A 337 26.52 -7.24 20.93
N PRO A 338 27.50 -6.86 20.08
CA PRO A 338 27.23 -6.15 18.83
C PRO A 338 26.52 -7.04 17.80
N TYR A 339 25.81 -6.41 16.87
CA TYR A 339 25.33 -7.08 15.67
C TYR A 339 26.49 -7.49 14.74
N ARG A 340 26.19 -8.34 13.77
CA ARG A 340 27.14 -8.78 12.74
C ARG A 340 26.85 -8.10 11.42
N ASP A 341 27.92 -7.84 10.68
CA ASP A 341 27.89 -7.29 9.32
C ASP A 341 27.42 -8.38 8.34
N PHE A 342 26.11 -8.59 8.29
CA PHE A 342 25.48 -9.66 7.50
C PHE A 342 25.40 -9.28 6.01
N ASP A 343 25.95 -10.13 5.13
CA ASP A 343 25.88 -9.91 3.69
C ASP A 343 24.53 -10.40 3.15
N PHE A 344 23.65 -9.46 2.79
CA PHE A 344 22.31 -9.75 2.27
C PHE A 344 22.30 -10.27 0.83
N ALA A 345 23.37 -10.08 0.06
CA ALA A 345 23.48 -10.61 -1.30
C ALA A 345 23.84 -12.11 -1.30
N THR A 346 24.63 -12.55 -0.31
CA THR A 346 25.04 -13.95 -0.17
C THR A 346 24.38 -14.69 1.00
N LEU A 347 23.62 -13.98 1.84
CA LEU A 347 22.98 -14.48 3.06
C LEU A 347 23.96 -15.16 4.02
N THR A 348 25.11 -14.51 4.24
CA THR A 348 26.20 -15.07 5.07
C THR A 348 26.65 -14.10 6.15
N PRO A 349 26.98 -14.59 7.37
CA PRO A 349 27.41 -13.75 8.47
C PRO A 349 28.84 -13.22 8.29
N GLY A 350 29.03 -11.91 8.39
CA GLY A 350 30.34 -11.25 8.47
C GLY A 350 30.86 -11.13 9.91
N PRO A 351 31.90 -10.32 10.14
CA PRO A 351 32.41 -10.08 11.49
C PRO A 351 31.38 -9.34 12.36
N ALA A 352 31.49 -9.49 13.68
CA ALA A 352 30.81 -8.62 14.64
C ALA A 352 31.34 -7.18 14.52
N PHE A 353 30.47 -6.18 14.67
CA PHE A 353 30.89 -4.77 14.64
C PHE A 353 31.78 -4.41 15.83
N ASP A 354 32.73 -3.50 15.60
CA ASP A 354 33.58 -2.94 16.66
C ASP A 354 32.93 -1.67 17.25
N CYS A 355 32.27 -1.79 18.41
CA CYS A 355 31.61 -0.66 19.05
C CYS A 355 32.56 0.49 19.44
N ALA A 356 33.88 0.26 19.53
CA ALA A 356 34.85 1.32 19.80
C ALA A 356 35.20 2.14 18.55
N ALA A 357 34.94 1.61 17.35
CA ALA A 357 35.15 2.29 16.07
C ALA A 357 34.26 1.67 14.97
N PRO A 358 32.93 1.84 15.04
CA PRO A 358 32.02 1.22 14.07
C PRO A 358 32.36 1.67 12.65
N VAL A 359 32.20 0.76 11.69
CA VAL A 359 32.47 1.02 10.27
C VAL A 359 31.15 1.04 9.52
N ASN A 360 30.88 2.18 8.88
CA ASN A 360 29.76 2.34 7.96
C ASN A 360 30.25 2.26 6.52
N ASP A 361 30.19 1.06 5.95
CA ASP A 361 30.59 0.72 4.59
C ASP A 361 29.40 0.52 3.63
N SER A 362 28.20 0.91 4.05
CA SER A 362 27.01 0.95 3.21
C SER A 362 27.28 1.65 1.87
N ARG A 363 26.75 1.11 0.77
CA ARG A 363 26.78 1.78 -0.55
C ARG A 363 26.08 3.14 -0.56
N TRP A 364 25.23 3.41 0.43
CA TRP A 364 24.47 4.65 0.58
C TRP A 364 25.09 5.65 1.56
N ASN A 365 26.20 5.31 2.21
CA ASN A 365 26.86 6.21 3.15
C ASN A 365 27.46 7.43 2.45
N THR A 366 27.06 8.63 2.87
CA THR A 366 27.63 9.90 2.41
C THR A 366 28.51 10.58 3.46
N GLY A 367 28.57 10.01 4.66
CA GLY A 367 29.31 10.50 5.81
C GLY A 367 30.69 9.89 5.97
N LEU A 368 31.17 9.87 7.22
CA LEU A 368 32.40 9.21 7.61
C LEU A 368 32.23 7.68 7.54
N THR A 369 33.30 7.00 7.12
CA THR A 369 33.33 5.53 7.13
C THR A 369 33.63 4.97 8.53
N THR A 370 34.53 5.59 9.28
CA THR A 370 34.81 5.22 10.68
C THR A 370 34.08 6.19 11.59
N LEU A 371 33.19 5.66 12.41
CA LEU A 371 32.31 6.44 13.26
C LEU A 371 32.94 6.71 14.65
N PRO A 372 32.46 7.73 15.38
CA PRO A 372 32.76 7.87 16.80
C PRO A 372 32.38 6.59 17.58
N PRO A 373 33.06 6.28 18.71
CA PRO A 373 32.72 5.14 19.55
C PRO A 373 31.25 5.16 19.99
N ALA A 374 30.61 4.00 20.00
CA ALA A 374 29.27 3.83 20.57
C ALA A 374 29.31 3.96 22.10
N THR A 375 28.30 4.61 22.66
CA THR A 375 28.10 4.78 24.10
C THR A 375 27.07 3.76 24.60
N PRO A 376 27.34 3.00 25.67
CA PRO A 376 26.36 2.11 26.28
C PRO A 376 25.10 2.83 26.75
N ALA A 377 23.95 2.18 26.63
CA ALA A 377 22.67 2.71 27.11
C ALA A 377 22.64 2.86 28.64
N THR A 378 21.90 3.84 29.14
CA THR A 378 21.68 4.02 30.58
C THR A 378 20.81 2.90 31.16
N LEU A 379 19.73 2.58 30.46
CA LEU A 379 18.87 1.41 30.68
C LEU A 379 18.56 0.76 29.33
N TRP A 380 18.39 -0.55 29.35
CA TRP A 380 17.97 -1.34 28.20
C TRP A 380 17.21 -2.57 28.71
N TYR A 381 16.25 -3.07 27.96
CA TYR A 381 15.46 -4.24 28.35
C TYR A 381 14.95 -5.01 27.13
N GLY A 382 14.68 -6.30 27.36
CA GLY A 382 14.10 -7.24 26.39
C GLY A 382 12.68 -7.64 26.79
N ASP A 383 12.22 -8.76 26.23
CA ASP A 383 10.86 -9.26 26.42
C ASP A 383 10.72 -10.07 27.70
N GLU A 384 11.81 -10.53 28.32
CA GLU A 384 11.79 -11.34 29.53
C GLU A 384 12.55 -10.70 30.69
N ASP A 385 12.23 -11.09 31.92
CA ASP A 385 12.82 -10.51 33.14
C ASP A 385 14.35 -10.73 33.26
N ASP A 386 14.88 -11.77 32.61
CA ASP A 386 16.30 -12.13 32.66
C ASP A 386 17.12 -11.65 31.45
N ASP A 387 16.48 -10.98 30.49
CA ASP A 387 17.17 -10.35 29.37
C ASP A 387 18.06 -9.18 29.82
N GLN A 388 17.67 -8.49 30.90
CA GLN A 388 18.33 -7.32 31.46
C GLN A 388 18.80 -7.53 32.92
N PRO A 389 19.77 -6.72 33.40
CA PRO A 389 20.22 -6.80 34.79
C PRO A 389 19.22 -6.23 35.83
N TRP A 390 18.12 -5.61 35.39
CA TRP A 390 17.09 -4.97 36.24
C TRP A 390 15.69 -5.55 35.93
N PRO A 391 15.35 -6.72 36.49
CA PRO A 391 14.06 -7.39 36.22
C PRO A 391 12.86 -6.56 36.69
N GLU A 392 13.05 -5.56 37.55
CA GLU A 392 11.97 -4.74 38.07
C GLU A 392 11.22 -3.95 36.99
N LEU A 393 11.91 -3.54 35.90
CA LEU A 393 11.28 -2.74 34.84
C LEU A 393 10.24 -3.55 34.06
N THR A 394 10.57 -4.80 33.71
CA THR A 394 9.67 -5.72 33.02
C THR A 394 8.65 -6.36 33.96
N ALA A 395 8.94 -6.45 35.26
CA ALA A 395 7.97 -6.94 36.25
C ALA A 395 6.73 -6.03 36.42
N PHE A 396 6.72 -4.82 35.84
CA PHE A 396 5.56 -3.91 35.86
C PHE A 396 4.45 -4.29 34.87
N ARG A 397 4.78 -5.12 33.87
CA ARG A 397 3.96 -5.38 32.69
C ARG A 397 2.65 -6.13 32.98
N SER A 398 1.61 -5.80 32.21
CA SER A 398 0.40 -6.65 32.07
C SER A 398 0.47 -7.61 30.88
N SER A 399 1.45 -7.45 30.00
CA SER A 399 1.58 -8.13 28.71
C SER A 399 3.04 -8.16 28.21
N THR A 400 3.29 -8.75 27.04
CA THR A 400 4.60 -8.82 26.37
C THR A 400 4.72 -7.77 25.26
N GLY A 401 5.94 -7.32 24.93
CA GLY A 401 6.22 -6.31 23.91
C GLY A 401 7.01 -5.11 24.45
N GLN A 402 7.64 -4.31 23.58
CA GLN A 402 8.58 -3.27 23.98
C GLN A 402 8.37 -1.97 23.18
N ALA A 403 8.09 -0.87 23.87
CA ALA A 403 7.84 0.43 23.24
C ALA A 403 8.16 1.59 24.20
N PRO A 404 9.45 1.89 24.42
CA PRO A 404 9.88 2.90 25.39
C PRO A 404 9.58 4.32 24.90
N MET A 405 9.05 5.14 25.82
CA MET A 405 8.87 6.57 25.61
C MET A 405 9.76 7.38 26.55
N GLY A 406 10.33 8.47 26.05
CA GLY A 406 10.82 9.54 26.91
C GLY A 406 9.66 10.19 27.68
N GLY A 407 9.97 10.81 28.81
CA GLY A 407 8.98 11.53 29.61
C GLY A 407 9.66 12.58 30.50
N PRO A 408 8.88 13.49 31.09
CA PRO A 408 9.40 14.71 31.69
C PRO A 408 10.11 14.45 33.01
N VAL A 409 10.99 15.38 33.41
CA VAL A 409 11.56 15.42 34.77
C VAL A 409 10.70 16.33 35.65
N TYR A 410 10.22 15.81 36.77
CA TYR A 410 9.48 16.64 37.71
C TYR A 410 10.41 17.49 38.57
N HIS A 411 10.19 18.80 38.60
CA HIS A 411 10.85 19.71 39.55
C HIS A 411 9.83 20.33 40.49
N TYR A 412 9.98 20.06 41.77
CA TYR A 412 9.05 20.55 42.78
C TYR A 412 9.24 22.05 43.02
N ASP A 413 8.17 22.81 42.79
CA ASP A 413 8.11 24.22 43.14
C ASP A 413 7.25 24.42 44.41
N ALA A 414 7.91 24.82 45.50
CA ALA A 414 7.25 25.13 46.77
C ALA A 414 6.38 26.40 46.69
N ASP A 415 6.70 27.32 45.77
CA ASP A 415 5.97 28.57 45.58
C ASP A 415 4.76 28.41 44.65
N ASN A 416 4.67 27.29 43.92
CA ASN A 416 3.49 26.96 43.13
C ASN A 416 2.28 26.80 44.08
N PRO A 417 1.24 27.65 43.99
CA PRO A 417 0.12 27.63 44.92
C PRO A 417 -0.86 26.47 44.66
N SER A 418 -0.68 25.73 43.55
CA SER A 418 -1.57 24.63 43.20
C SER A 418 -1.58 23.56 44.30
N ALA A 419 -2.78 23.09 44.62
CA ALA A 419 -3.00 21.98 45.54
C ALA A 419 -2.85 20.61 44.86
N THR A 420 -2.88 20.58 43.53
CA THR A 420 -2.79 19.36 42.71
C THR A 420 -1.35 19.00 42.34
N LYS A 421 -0.39 19.92 42.57
CA LYS A 421 1.02 19.67 42.25
C LYS A 421 1.54 18.45 42.99
N PHE A 422 2.40 17.69 42.32
CA PHE A 422 2.99 16.51 42.92
C PHE A 422 3.82 16.85 44.17
N PRO A 423 3.93 15.91 45.13
CA PRO A 423 4.72 16.13 46.34
C PRO A 423 6.22 16.18 46.02
N GLN A 424 6.98 16.85 46.89
CA GLN A 424 8.45 17.01 46.77
C GLN A 424 9.20 15.68 46.60
N TYR A 425 8.61 14.56 47.01
CA TYR A 425 9.16 13.23 46.79
C TYR A 425 9.58 12.96 45.33
N TRP A 426 8.84 13.50 44.35
CA TRP A 426 9.12 13.29 42.94
C TRP A 426 10.18 14.22 42.34
N ASP A 427 10.67 15.19 43.11
CA ASP A 427 11.65 16.18 42.66
C ASP A 427 12.90 15.52 42.07
N GLY A 428 13.25 15.90 40.85
CA GLY A 428 14.40 15.40 40.08
C GLY A 428 14.25 13.99 39.50
N LYS A 429 13.06 13.36 39.56
CA LYS A 429 12.83 12.05 38.94
C LYS A 429 12.37 12.20 37.49
N ALA A 430 12.92 11.36 36.61
CA ALA A 430 12.51 11.27 35.22
C ALA A 430 11.34 10.30 35.07
N PHE A 431 10.28 10.72 34.39
CA PHE A 431 9.16 9.85 34.06
C PHE A 431 9.39 9.16 32.72
N PHE A 432 8.84 7.97 32.59
CA PHE A 432 8.99 7.08 31.45
C PHE A 432 7.63 6.46 31.14
N GLY A 433 7.21 6.51 29.88
CA GLY A 433 6.03 5.78 29.41
C GLY A 433 6.45 4.48 28.75
N GLU A 434 5.75 3.39 29.05
CA GLU A 434 5.80 2.17 28.25
C GLU A 434 4.50 2.06 27.49
N PHE A 435 4.57 2.27 26.17
CA PHE A 435 3.41 2.28 25.31
C PHE A 435 2.80 0.88 25.11
N SER A 436 3.59 -0.17 24.90
CA SER A 436 3.08 -1.52 24.65
C SER A 436 2.66 -2.26 25.92
N GLN A 437 3.25 -1.93 27.07
CA GLN A 437 3.01 -2.60 28.34
C GLN A 437 2.08 -1.83 29.30
N ASP A 438 1.52 -0.71 28.86
CA ASP A 438 0.51 0.10 29.57
C ASP A 438 0.92 0.54 30.98
N TYR A 439 2.11 1.13 31.13
CA TYR A 439 2.50 1.71 32.41
C TYR A 439 3.33 2.98 32.29
N VAL A 440 3.40 3.71 33.40
CA VAL A 440 4.33 4.81 33.59
C VAL A 440 5.26 4.46 34.73
N ALA A 441 6.56 4.69 34.56
CA ALA A 441 7.56 4.50 35.60
C ALA A 441 8.28 5.82 35.91
N ALA A 442 8.88 5.89 37.10
CA ALA A 442 9.70 7.01 37.53
C ALA A 442 11.10 6.55 37.94
N PHE A 443 12.12 7.21 37.42
CA PHE A 443 13.52 6.85 37.57
C PHE A 443 14.25 7.86 38.47
N THR A 444 14.94 7.34 39.47
CA THR A 444 15.84 8.15 40.31
C THR A 444 17.26 8.08 39.77
N LEU A 445 17.79 9.20 39.30
CA LEU A 445 19.13 9.28 38.74
C LEU A 445 20.15 9.70 39.81
N SER A 446 21.36 9.12 39.74
CA SER A 446 22.49 9.56 40.59
C SER A 446 23.11 10.91 40.14
N GLY A 447 22.68 11.41 38.99
CA GLY A 447 23.03 12.67 38.36
C GLY A 447 22.48 12.72 36.93
N PRO A 448 22.59 13.85 36.21
CA PRO A 448 21.98 14.00 34.88
C PRO A 448 22.52 13.02 33.82
N ASP A 449 23.80 12.64 33.91
CA ASP A 449 24.44 11.59 33.09
C ASP A 449 24.62 10.27 33.87
N GLY A 450 24.01 10.15 35.06
CA GLY A 450 24.28 9.07 36.01
C GLY A 450 23.39 7.85 35.78
N PRO A 451 23.79 6.66 36.27
CA PRO A 451 22.91 5.50 36.26
C PRO A 451 21.63 5.74 37.05
N VAL A 452 20.58 5.02 36.64
CA VAL A 452 19.35 4.87 37.41
C VAL A 452 19.63 4.04 38.66
N THR A 453 19.20 4.56 39.80
CA THR A 453 19.44 3.97 41.13
C THR A 453 18.18 3.44 41.79
N LYS A 454 17.00 3.78 41.25
CA LYS A 454 15.69 3.30 41.69
C LYS A 454 14.70 3.39 40.54
N LEU A 455 13.91 2.33 40.37
CA LEU A 455 12.76 2.22 39.47
C LEU A 455 11.48 2.17 40.31
N GLU A 456 10.45 2.88 39.89
CA GLU A 456 9.16 2.94 40.58
C GLU A 456 8.03 2.84 39.56
N ASN A 457 7.12 1.88 39.73
CA ASN A 457 5.89 1.80 38.94
C ASN A 457 4.92 2.88 39.44
N PHE A 458 4.67 3.90 38.62
CA PHE A 458 3.89 5.06 38.99
C PHE A 458 2.42 4.85 38.63
N LEU A 459 1.56 4.82 39.65
CA LEU A 459 0.13 4.50 39.52
C LEU A 459 -0.12 3.20 38.74
N PRO A 460 0.27 2.03 39.28
CA PRO A 460 0.08 0.77 38.60
C PRO A 460 -1.39 0.54 38.19
N ASN A 461 -1.61 -0.07 37.03
CA ASN A 461 -2.97 -0.31 36.50
C ASN A 461 -3.86 -1.14 37.42
N ALA A 462 -3.29 -2.06 38.20
CA ALA A 462 -4.01 -2.83 39.21
C ALA A 462 -4.60 -1.94 40.32
N ASP A 463 -3.84 -0.91 40.72
CA ASP A 463 -4.28 0.08 41.71
C ASP A 463 -5.30 1.04 41.09
N LEU A 464 -5.06 1.58 39.89
CA LEU A 464 -6.03 2.42 39.18
C LEU A 464 -7.38 1.71 39.01
N SER A 465 -7.36 0.44 38.62
CA SER A 465 -8.56 -0.40 38.50
C SER A 465 -9.28 -0.57 39.84
N THR A 466 -8.53 -0.81 40.93
CA THR A 466 -9.10 -0.95 42.28
C THR A 466 -9.71 0.37 42.77
N LEU A 467 -9.11 1.50 42.38
CA LEU A 467 -9.57 2.85 42.67
C LEU A 467 -10.69 3.31 41.72
N GLY A 468 -11.11 2.50 40.75
CA GLY A 468 -12.16 2.88 39.80
C GLY A 468 -11.76 4.06 38.89
N GLN A 469 -10.46 4.26 38.67
CA GLN A 469 -9.91 5.30 37.81
C GLN A 469 -9.58 4.74 36.41
N PRO A 470 -9.47 5.60 35.38
CA PRO A 470 -8.90 5.20 34.09
C PRO A 470 -7.52 4.56 34.29
N ILE A 471 -7.25 3.46 33.60
CA ILE A 471 -5.93 2.82 33.56
C ILE A 471 -5.00 3.59 32.62
N TRP A 472 -3.69 3.37 32.72
CA TRP A 472 -2.76 3.63 31.62
C TRP A 472 -3.11 2.72 30.45
N ASP A 473 -3.08 3.29 29.25
CA ASP A 473 -3.55 2.62 28.05
C ASP A 473 -2.81 3.21 26.84
N ASN A 474 -1.69 2.58 26.49
CA ASN A 474 -0.71 3.07 25.52
C ASN A 474 -0.33 4.56 25.71
N PRO A 475 0.34 4.92 26.83
CA PRO A 475 0.73 6.31 27.10
C PRO A 475 1.64 6.83 25.98
N MET A 476 1.10 7.79 25.22
CA MET A 476 1.71 8.30 24.00
C MET A 476 2.61 9.50 24.27
N ASP A 477 2.19 10.40 25.16
CA ASP A 477 2.95 11.59 25.53
C ASP A 477 2.61 12.07 26.95
N LEU A 478 3.58 12.67 27.64
CA LEU A 478 3.52 13.10 29.05
C LEU A 478 4.14 14.49 29.24
N GLU A 479 3.42 15.42 29.88
CA GLU A 479 3.95 16.75 30.19
C GLU A 479 3.48 17.26 31.56
N PHE A 480 4.36 17.92 32.33
CA PHE A 480 3.92 18.64 33.53
C PHE A 480 3.41 20.04 33.19
N GLY A 481 2.17 20.32 33.58
CA GLY A 481 1.58 21.65 33.43
C GLY A 481 2.13 22.67 34.44
N PRO A 482 1.85 23.97 34.26
CA PRO A 482 2.27 25.02 35.19
C PRO A 482 1.57 24.93 36.57
N ASP A 483 0.51 24.15 36.69
CA ASP A 483 -0.12 23.78 37.97
C ASP A 483 0.58 22.63 38.69
N GLY A 484 1.64 22.06 38.11
CA GLY A 484 2.42 20.96 38.68
C GLY A 484 1.74 19.60 38.62
N SER A 485 0.62 19.48 37.89
CA SER A 485 -0.05 18.22 37.56
C SER A 485 0.58 17.61 36.31
N LEU A 486 0.52 16.28 36.18
CA LEU A 486 0.99 15.55 35.00
C LEU A 486 -0.17 15.41 34.00
N TYR A 487 0.03 15.82 32.76
CA TYR A 487 -0.88 15.65 31.65
C TYR A 487 -0.41 14.48 30.81
N VAL A 488 -1.34 13.61 30.41
CA VAL A 488 -1.01 12.40 29.65
C VAL A 488 -2.00 12.23 28.52
N LEU A 489 -1.48 11.93 27.35
CA LEU A 489 -2.22 11.55 26.17
C LEU A 489 -2.08 10.04 25.99
N ASP A 490 -3.20 9.32 26.10
CA ASP A 490 -3.27 7.87 25.88
C ASP A 490 -3.77 7.60 24.46
N TYR A 491 -3.15 6.63 23.78
CA TYR A 491 -3.50 6.23 22.41
C TYR A 491 -4.64 5.22 22.34
N GLY A 492 -4.75 4.31 23.32
CA GLY A 492 -5.75 3.25 23.38
C GLY A 492 -5.59 2.13 22.32
N ASP A 493 -6.45 1.12 22.41
CA ASP A 493 -6.35 -0.10 21.60
C ASP A 493 -6.82 0.09 20.14
N GLY A 494 -5.93 -0.16 19.20
CA GLY A 494 -6.15 -0.04 17.76
C GLY A 494 -5.19 0.97 17.13
N PHE A 495 -5.19 1.12 15.81
CA PHE A 495 -4.15 1.91 15.11
C PHE A 495 -4.69 2.73 13.94
N PHE A 496 -4.01 3.84 13.66
CA PHE A 496 -4.23 4.70 12.49
C PHE A 496 -5.62 5.34 12.43
N ARG A 497 -6.23 5.51 13.62
CA ARG A 497 -7.54 6.10 13.83
C ARG A 497 -7.66 6.64 15.26
N GLN A 498 -8.77 7.30 15.53
CA GLN A 498 -9.16 7.58 16.91
C GLN A 498 -9.70 6.30 17.58
N ASN A 499 -9.00 5.80 18.60
CA ASN A 499 -9.48 4.66 19.36
C ASN A 499 -10.57 5.06 20.37
N PRO A 500 -11.57 4.21 20.66
CA PRO A 500 -12.67 4.56 21.58
C PRO A 500 -12.25 4.80 23.05
N ASP A 501 -11.14 4.22 23.44
CA ASP A 501 -10.47 4.25 24.74
C ASP A 501 -9.36 5.30 24.84
N ALA A 502 -8.83 5.79 23.71
CA ALA A 502 -7.94 6.95 23.64
C ALA A 502 -8.47 8.15 24.45
N GLY A 503 -7.57 8.96 25.01
CA GLY A 503 -8.00 10.13 25.76
C GLY A 503 -6.88 11.02 26.26
N LEU A 504 -7.25 12.24 26.62
CA LEU A 504 -6.37 13.18 27.30
C LEU A 504 -6.77 13.23 28.78
N TYR A 505 -5.77 13.10 29.65
CA TYR A 505 -5.95 13.02 31.10
C TYR A 505 -5.05 14.01 31.83
N ARG A 506 -5.47 14.36 33.05
CA ARG A 506 -4.64 15.07 34.03
C ARG A 506 -4.56 14.25 35.31
N ILE A 507 -3.35 14.05 35.81
CA ILE A 507 -3.08 13.35 37.05
C ILE A 507 -2.77 14.41 38.10
N ASP A 508 -3.60 14.46 39.13
CA ASP A 508 -3.48 15.37 40.24
C ASP A 508 -3.03 14.62 41.50
N TRP A 509 -2.20 15.27 42.31
CA TRP A 509 -2.06 14.91 43.72
C TRP A 509 -3.28 15.42 44.48
N ALA A 510 -4.14 14.52 44.93
CA ALA A 510 -5.39 14.83 45.60
C ALA A 510 -5.66 13.86 46.74
N GLN A 511 -5.39 14.29 47.97
CA GLN A 511 -5.69 13.48 49.16
C GLN A 511 -7.18 13.53 49.51
N GLY A 512 -7.74 12.38 49.88
CA GLY A 512 -9.14 12.26 50.29
C GLY A 512 -10.08 11.89 49.15
N ASP A 513 -11.27 12.48 49.14
CA ASP A 513 -12.34 12.27 48.15
C ASP A 513 -11.83 12.45 46.71
N LYS A 514 -12.29 11.62 45.76
CA LYS A 514 -11.81 11.60 44.37
C LYS A 514 -12.82 12.17 43.41
N THR A 515 -12.34 12.70 42.30
CA THR A 515 -13.21 13.25 41.27
C THR A 515 -14.02 12.14 40.60
N PRO A 516 -15.34 12.28 40.47
CA PRO A 516 -16.18 11.31 39.76
C PRO A 516 -15.74 11.12 38.31
N THR A 517 -15.89 9.91 37.79
CA THR A 517 -15.69 9.61 36.37
C THR A 517 -17.01 9.75 35.62
N ALA A 518 -17.12 10.78 34.77
CA ALA A 518 -18.27 11.00 33.91
C ALA A 518 -18.21 10.09 32.67
N ARG A 519 -19.29 9.37 32.39
CA ARG A 519 -19.46 8.55 31.18
C ARG A 519 -20.82 8.83 30.56
N MET A 520 -20.90 8.96 29.24
CA MET A 520 -22.17 9.15 28.55
C MET A 520 -22.28 8.39 27.23
N THR A 521 -23.51 8.16 26.80
CA THR A 521 -23.87 7.82 25.42
C THR A 521 -24.85 8.84 24.87
N ALA A 522 -24.85 9.04 23.54
CA ALA A 522 -25.77 9.90 22.82
C ALA A 522 -26.28 9.16 21.57
N THR A 523 -27.58 8.87 21.53
CA THR A 523 -28.16 8.03 20.45
C THR A 523 -29.42 8.67 19.87
N PRO A 524 -29.47 8.89 18.54
CA PRO A 524 -28.35 8.86 17.60
C PRO A 524 -27.38 10.04 17.83
N SER A 525 -26.10 9.91 17.49
CA SER A 525 -25.11 10.99 17.56
C SER A 525 -25.03 11.83 16.28
N SER A 526 -25.75 11.44 15.22
CA SER A 526 -25.90 12.23 14.00
C SER A 526 -27.28 12.02 13.36
N GLY A 527 -27.73 12.95 12.52
CA GLY A 527 -29.02 12.84 11.84
C GLY A 527 -29.62 14.18 11.41
N GLN A 528 -30.77 14.13 10.74
CA GLN A 528 -31.46 15.33 10.25
C GLN A 528 -32.19 16.13 11.34
N ALA A 529 -32.18 17.47 11.22
CA ALA A 529 -33.00 18.33 12.07
C ALA A 529 -34.52 18.19 11.73
N PRO A 530 -35.42 18.22 12.73
CA PRO A 530 -35.12 18.20 14.16
C PRO A 530 -34.63 16.82 14.62
N LEU A 531 -33.48 16.78 15.28
CA LEU A 531 -32.85 15.56 15.77
C LEU A 531 -33.10 15.41 17.27
N THR A 532 -33.89 14.41 17.66
CA THR A 532 -34.07 14.06 19.08
C THR A 532 -33.03 13.03 19.48
N VAL A 533 -32.17 13.39 20.42
CA VAL A 533 -31.10 12.54 20.95
C VAL A 533 -31.46 12.08 22.36
N ALA A 534 -31.27 10.81 22.63
CA ALA A 534 -31.33 10.22 23.96
C ALA A 534 -29.93 10.17 24.56
N PHE A 535 -29.79 10.70 25.78
CA PHE A 535 -28.54 10.72 26.52
C PHE A 535 -28.65 9.82 27.75
N ASP A 536 -27.65 8.95 27.94
CA ASP A 536 -27.55 8.08 29.12
C ASP A 536 -26.18 8.24 29.76
N GLY A 537 -26.15 8.79 30.97
CA GLY A 537 -24.97 8.97 31.79
C GLY A 537 -24.83 7.94 32.92
N SER A 538 -25.72 6.95 33.00
CA SER A 538 -25.85 6.06 34.16
C SER A 538 -24.66 5.11 34.40
N THR A 539 -23.70 5.06 33.47
CA THR A 539 -22.43 4.34 33.65
C THR A 539 -21.35 5.20 34.32
N SER A 540 -21.65 6.47 34.65
CA SER A 540 -20.78 7.31 35.46
C SER A 540 -20.62 6.73 36.88
N SER A 541 -19.45 6.91 37.47
CA SER A 541 -19.10 6.31 38.76
C SER A 541 -18.29 7.27 39.61
N ASP A 542 -18.44 7.11 40.92
CA ASP A 542 -17.61 7.76 41.94
C ASP A 542 -16.66 6.71 42.53
N PRO A 543 -15.34 6.97 42.66
CA PRO A 543 -14.40 6.03 43.25
C PRO A 543 -14.79 5.55 44.66
N GLU A 544 -15.37 6.43 45.48
CA GLU A 544 -15.85 6.13 46.83
C GLU A 544 -17.27 5.52 46.83
N GLY A 545 -17.92 5.40 45.68
CA GLY A 545 -19.28 4.90 45.53
C GLY A 545 -20.36 5.88 45.97
N SER A 546 -20.04 7.17 46.05
CA SER A 546 -20.96 8.24 46.43
C SER A 546 -22.08 8.41 45.42
N ALA A 547 -23.21 8.97 45.87
CA ALA A 547 -24.35 9.23 45.00
C ALA A 547 -24.05 10.43 44.09
N LEU A 548 -24.16 10.23 42.78
CA LEU A 548 -23.90 11.27 41.79
C LEU A 548 -25.15 12.10 41.45
N THR A 549 -24.95 13.40 41.32
CA THR A 549 -25.86 14.32 40.64
C THR A 549 -25.41 14.50 39.19
N TYR A 550 -26.37 14.63 38.27
CA TYR A 550 -26.11 14.67 36.83
C TYR A 550 -26.68 15.94 36.25
N GLU A 551 -25.86 16.67 35.50
CA GLU A 551 -26.23 17.91 34.83
C GLU A 551 -25.78 17.84 33.37
N TRP A 552 -26.69 18.14 32.45
CA TRP A 552 -26.47 18.09 31.00
C TRP A 552 -26.47 19.48 30.41
N ASP A 553 -25.51 19.77 29.57
CA ASP A 553 -25.45 20.95 28.71
C ASP A 553 -25.46 20.41 27.27
N PHE A 554 -26.48 20.74 26.48
CA PHE A 554 -26.66 20.12 25.17
C PHE A 554 -25.98 20.90 24.04
N ASP A 555 -25.75 22.20 24.19
CA ASP A 555 -25.18 23.05 23.14
C ASP A 555 -23.71 23.42 23.36
N GLY A 556 -23.17 23.09 24.53
CA GLY A 556 -21.78 23.34 24.90
C GLY A 556 -21.52 24.79 25.33
N ASP A 557 -22.55 25.59 25.61
CA ASP A 557 -22.41 27.03 25.88
C ASP A 557 -21.87 27.36 27.28
N GLY A 558 -21.86 26.39 28.20
CA GLY A 558 -21.45 26.52 29.60
C GLY A 558 -22.61 26.41 30.59
N THR A 559 -23.84 26.33 30.10
CA THR A 559 -25.08 26.31 30.86
C THR A 559 -25.67 24.90 30.85
N PHE A 560 -25.95 24.37 32.04
CA PHE A 560 -26.61 23.06 32.16
C PHE A 560 -28.12 23.20 32.03
N ASP A 561 -28.68 22.60 30.98
CA ASP A 561 -30.08 22.65 30.57
C ASP A 561 -30.98 21.63 31.27
N ALA A 562 -30.43 20.48 31.65
CA ALA A 562 -31.19 19.37 32.21
C ALA A 562 -30.44 18.62 33.32
N THR A 563 -31.17 17.81 34.08
CA THR A 563 -30.63 17.01 35.18
C THR A 563 -31.12 15.57 35.15
N GLY A 564 -30.36 14.67 35.77
CA GLY A 564 -30.72 13.25 35.95
C GLY A 564 -29.87 12.31 35.09
N ALA A 565 -29.73 11.05 35.50
CA ALA A 565 -28.82 10.09 34.84
C ALA A 565 -29.19 9.79 33.37
N ARG A 566 -30.44 10.06 32.97
CA ARG A 566 -30.91 9.99 31.59
C ARG A 566 -31.61 11.29 31.23
N ALA A 567 -31.37 11.79 30.03
CA ALA A 567 -32.01 12.99 29.51
C ALA A 567 -32.32 12.83 28.01
N SER A 568 -33.09 13.75 27.45
CA SER A 568 -33.30 13.85 26.01
C SER A 568 -33.35 15.30 25.60
N HIS A 569 -32.80 15.60 24.43
CA HIS A 569 -32.80 16.94 23.84
C HIS A 569 -33.14 16.85 22.35
N THR A 570 -33.89 17.84 21.85
CA THR A 570 -34.22 17.96 20.43
C THR A 570 -33.52 19.17 19.84
N TYR A 571 -32.51 18.92 19.01
CA TYR A 571 -31.82 19.95 18.25
C TYR A 571 -32.65 20.31 17.02
N THR A 572 -33.06 21.57 16.90
CA THR A 572 -33.94 22.03 15.82
C THR A 572 -33.20 22.70 14.66
N GLU A 573 -31.96 23.11 14.86
CA GLU A 573 -31.13 23.78 13.87
C GLU A 573 -29.99 22.86 13.41
N ASN A 574 -29.61 22.97 12.14
CA ASN A 574 -28.47 22.24 11.61
C ASN A 574 -27.17 22.84 12.17
N GLY A 575 -26.19 21.98 12.44
CA GLY A 575 -24.89 22.35 12.97
C GLY A 575 -24.22 21.17 13.68
N GLN A 576 -23.18 21.46 14.45
CA GLN A 576 -22.58 20.51 15.39
C GLN A 576 -22.76 21.07 16.80
N ALA A 577 -23.25 20.25 17.72
CA ALA A 577 -23.39 20.58 19.13
C ALA A 577 -22.48 19.68 19.96
N GLU A 578 -21.85 20.21 21.00
CA GLU A 578 -21.03 19.42 21.91
C GLU A 578 -21.81 19.19 23.21
N ALA A 579 -22.55 18.08 23.27
CA ALA A 579 -23.30 17.72 24.46
C ALA A 579 -22.34 17.30 25.57
N ARG A 580 -22.56 17.80 26.78
CA ARG A 580 -21.72 17.59 27.95
C ARG A 580 -22.52 17.03 29.11
N LEU A 581 -21.86 16.17 29.86
CA LEU A 581 -22.34 15.67 31.14
C LEU A 581 -21.35 16.09 32.21
N ARG A 582 -21.87 16.75 33.25
CA ARG A 582 -21.22 16.89 34.54
C ARG A 582 -21.85 15.93 35.51
N VAL A 583 -21.01 15.13 36.18
CA VAL A 583 -21.41 14.38 37.37
C VAL A 583 -20.71 14.95 38.59
N THR A 584 -21.47 15.22 39.64
CA THR A 584 -20.95 15.80 40.89
C THR A 584 -21.31 14.90 42.06
N ASP A 585 -20.34 14.59 42.92
CA ASP A 585 -20.54 13.87 44.18
C ASP A 585 -21.14 14.77 45.29
N ASP A 586 -21.19 14.24 46.52
CA ASP A 586 -21.71 14.95 47.69
C ASP A 586 -20.70 15.89 48.37
N ALA A 587 -19.41 15.75 48.07
CA ALA A 587 -18.34 16.66 48.49
C ALA A 587 -18.20 17.89 47.56
N GLY A 588 -18.80 17.82 46.36
CA GLY A 588 -18.81 18.86 45.35
C GLY A 588 -17.69 18.75 44.31
N LYS A 589 -16.93 17.64 44.26
CA LYS A 589 -16.05 17.39 43.11
C LYS A 589 -16.89 16.93 41.93
N HIS A 590 -16.37 17.14 40.73
CA HIS A 590 -17.11 16.82 39.52
C HIS A 590 -16.23 16.36 38.37
N GLY A 591 -16.71 15.35 37.66
CA GLY A 591 -16.16 14.91 36.38
C GLY A 591 -16.94 15.48 35.21
N LEU A 592 -16.25 15.65 34.09
CA LEU A 592 -16.84 16.09 32.82
C LEU A 592 -16.58 15.06 31.73
N THR A 593 -17.54 14.90 30.82
CA THR A 593 -17.35 14.21 29.55
C THR A 593 -18.18 14.92 28.48
N SER A 594 -17.76 14.83 27.22
CA SER A 594 -18.46 15.43 26.09
C SER A 594 -18.67 14.44 24.94
N LYS A 595 -19.71 14.66 24.14
CA LYS A 595 -20.00 13.93 22.92
C LYS A 595 -20.52 14.90 21.86
N GLN A 596 -19.84 14.95 20.72
CA GLN A 596 -20.31 15.72 19.58
C GLN A 596 -21.56 15.07 18.98
N VAL A 597 -22.58 15.89 18.72
CA VAL A 597 -23.80 15.55 18.00
C VAL A 597 -23.82 16.34 16.69
N THR A 598 -23.95 15.66 15.57
CA THR A 598 -24.02 16.30 14.23
C THR A 598 -25.47 16.38 13.77
N ILE A 599 -25.99 17.58 13.52
CA ILE A 599 -27.39 17.82 13.23
C ILE A 599 -27.53 18.40 11.83
N GLY A 600 -28.29 17.75 10.96
CA GLY A 600 -28.43 18.10 9.54
C GLY A 600 -27.53 17.30 8.60
N ASN A 601 -26.64 16.46 9.13
CA ASN A 601 -25.88 15.46 8.39
C ASN A 601 -25.85 14.16 9.19
N THR A 602 -26.11 13.02 8.55
CA THR A 602 -26.09 11.69 9.18
C THR A 602 -24.79 10.99 8.81
N ALA A 603 -24.00 10.58 9.80
CA ALA A 603 -22.76 9.87 9.51
C ALA A 603 -23.04 8.58 8.71
N PRO A 604 -22.25 8.30 7.66
CA PRO A 604 -22.47 7.13 6.82
C PRO A 604 -22.22 5.86 7.62
N THR A 605 -23.01 4.82 7.37
CA THR A 605 -22.71 3.47 7.87
C THR A 605 -21.85 2.75 6.84
N VAL A 606 -20.64 2.36 7.23
CA VAL A 606 -19.71 1.61 6.39
C VAL A 606 -19.71 0.15 6.85
N GLY A 607 -19.60 -0.77 5.90
CA GLY A 607 -19.51 -2.19 6.16
C GLY A 607 -18.57 -2.86 5.17
N LEU A 608 -17.96 -3.96 5.61
CA LEU A 608 -17.16 -4.85 4.77
C LEU A 608 -17.96 -6.12 4.49
N THR A 609 -18.19 -6.42 3.22
CA THR A 609 -18.75 -7.72 2.80
C THR A 609 -17.66 -8.75 2.52
N ALA A 610 -16.45 -8.26 2.23
CA ALA A 610 -15.22 -9.04 2.12
C ALA A 610 -14.04 -8.14 2.54
N PRO A 611 -12.96 -8.70 3.12
CA PRO A 611 -12.84 -10.08 3.57
C PRO A 611 -13.70 -10.34 4.82
N ALA A 612 -13.92 -11.61 5.15
CA ALA A 612 -14.67 -11.95 6.36
C ALA A 612 -13.82 -11.65 7.60
N HIS A 613 -14.35 -10.87 8.56
CA HIS A 613 -13.69 -10.61 9.85
C HIS A 613 -13.38 -11.95 10.57
N GLY A 614 -12.16 -12.10 11.09
CA GLY A 614 -11.57 -13.32 11.63
C GLY A 614 -11.07 -14.32 10.59
N GLY A 615 -11.15 -14.01 9.30
CA GLY A 615 -10.82 -14.93 8.21
C GLY A 615 -9.32 -15.23 8.09
N PHE A 616 -8.98 -16.39 7.50
CA PHE A 616 -7.60 -16.84 7.37
C PHE A 616 -6.94 -16.44 6.05
N PHE A 617 -5.67 -16.06 6.05
CA PHE A 617 -4.87 -15.74 4.86
C PHE A 617 -3.41 -16.22 5.01
N ASP A 618 -2.62 -16.23 3.94
CA ASP A 618 -1.16 -16.36 3.96
C ASP A 618 -0.51 -15.04 3.52
N TRP A 619 0.67 -14.74 4.06
CA TRP A 619 1.49 -13.61 3.59
C TRP A 619 1.85 -13.79 2.11
N GLY A 620 1.63 -12.73 1.32
CA GLY A 620 1.72 -12.75 -0.14
C GLY A 620 0.38 -12.99 -0.84
N ASP A 621 -0.68 -13.36 -0.12
CA ASP A 621 -2.02 -13.52 -0.70
C ASP A 621 -2.57 -12.18 -1.19
N SER A 622 -3.32 -12.25 -2.30
CA SER A 622 -4.23 -11.20 -2.73
C SER A 622 -5.56 -11.39 -2.00
N VAL A 623 -5.93 -10.49 -1.10
CA VAL A 623 -7.14 -10.56 -0.27
C VAL A 623 -8.20 -9.59 -0.82
N PRO A 624 -9.30 -10.08 -1.41
CA PRO A 624 -10.37 -9.22 -1.91
C PRO A 624 -11.05 -8.44 -0.80
N TYR A 625 -11.36 -7.18 -1.09
CA TYR A 625 -12.19 -6.34 -0.24
C TYR A 625 -13.38 -5.78 -1.03
N SER A 626 -14.50 -5.59 -0.34
CA SER A 626 -15.69 -4.97 -0.90
C SER A 626 -16.46 -4.25 0.19
N VAL A 627 -16.81 -3.00 -0.11
CA VAL A 627 -17.33 -2.03 0.84
C VAL A 627 -18.78 -1.72 0.52
N THR A 628 -19.62 -1.72 1.54
CA THR A 628 -20.97 -1.19 1.47
C THR A 628 -21.03 0.11 2.24
N VAL A 629 -21.60 1.15 1.63
CA VAL A 629 -21.88 2.42 2.29
C VAL A 629 -23.37 2.66 2.24
N ASN A 630 -23.94 3.05 3.36
CA ASN A 630 -25.30 3.57 3.44
C ASN A 630 -25.27 4.95 4.09
N ASP A 631 -25.51 5.96 3.26
CA ASP A 631 -25.64 7.35 3.67
C ASP A 631 -27.07 7.83 3.39
N PRO A 632 -27.83 8.30 4.40
CA PRO A 632 -29.20 8.77 4.18
C PRO A 632 -29.32 9.97 3.24
N GLU A 633 -28.30 10.81 3.14
CA GLU A 633 -28.29 12.04 2.34
C GLU A 633 -27.68 11.84 0.94
N ASP A 634 -26.63 11.02 0.83
CA ASP A 634 -25.88 10.73 -0.39
C ASP A 634 -26.31 9.42 -1.08
N GLY A 635 -27.08 8.58 -0.38
CA GLY A 635 -27.59 7.29 -0.85
C GLY A 635 -26.67 6.10 -0.53
N THR A 636 -26.97 4.96 -1.16
CA THR A 636 -26.25 3.69 -0.92
C THR A 636 -25.20 3.37 -1.98
N THR A 637 -24.95 4.29 -2.91
CA THR A 637 -23.92 4.13 -3.94
C THR A 637 -22.75 5.03 -3.55
N PRO A 638 -21.70 4.49 -2.90
CA PRO A 638 -20.56 5.28 -2.50
C PRO A 638 -19.83 5.89 -3.70
N ASP A 639 -19.29 7.09 -3.49
CA ASP A 639 -18.20 7.59 -4.33
C ASP A 639 -16.91 6.84 -3.96
N CYS A 640 -16.44 5.98 -4.85
CA CYS A 640 -15.31 5.08 -4.56
C CYS A 640 -13.98 5.82 -4.36
N ASP A 641 -13.85 7.05 -4.85
CA ASP A 641 -12.65 7.87 -4.61
C ASP A 641 -12.57 8.34 -3.15
N ARG A 642 -13.68 8.24 -2.40
CA ARG A 642 -13.81 8.67 -1.01
C ARG A 642 -13.85 7.52 -0.02
N VAL A 643 -13.85 6.28 -0.52
CA VAL A 643 -13.59 5.10 0.29
C VAL A 643 -12.08 4.98 0.40
N ALA A 644 -11.53 5.18 1.58
CA ALA A 644 -10.12 4.97 1.86
C ALA A 644 -9.95 3.67 2.64
N TRP A 645 -9.01 2.83 2.21
CA TRP A 645 -8.67 1.59 2.90
C TRP A 645 -7.20 1.60 3.31
N ALA A 646 -6.90 0.97 4.43
CA ALA A 646 -5.55 0.76 4.92
C ALA A 646 -5.45 -0.68 5.42
N PHE A 647 -4.48 -1.43 4.88
CA PHE A 647 -4.09 -2.72 5.40
C PHE A 647 -2.87 -2.56 6.29
N GLY A 648 -3.02 -2.96 7.55
CA GLY A 648 -1.95 -3.01 8.53
C GLY A 648 -1.58 -4.44 8.87
N LEU A 649 -0.33 -4.59 9.30
CA LEU A 649 0.12 -5.75 10.04
C LEU A 649 -0.01 -5.41 11.52
N GLY A 650 -0.87 -6.14 12.22
CA GLY A 650 -0.88 -6.15 13.68
C GLY A 650 0.13 -7.16 14.19
N HIS A 651 0.80 -6.85 15.28
CA HIS A 651 1.53 -7.87 16.04
C HIS A 651 1.50 -7.61 17.54
N ASN A 652 1.33 -8.68 18.30
CA ASN A 652 1.06 -8.65 19.74
C ASN A 652 -0.06 -7.65 20.07
N GLN A 653 0.29 -6.49 20.61
CA GLN A 653 -0.64 -5.45 21.05
C GLN A 653 -0.53 -4.17 20.21
N HIS A 654 0.33 -4.12 19.19
CA HIS A 654 0.44 -2.96 18.31
C HIS A 654 0.30 -3.31 16.82
N GLY A 655 0.39 -2.34 15.92
CA GLY A 655 0.37 -2.61 14.48
C GLY A 655 0.95 -1.49 13.65
N HIS A 656 1.34 -1.80 12.42
CA HIS A 656 1.91 -0.87 11.46
C HIS A 656 1.17 -0.94 10.12
N PRO A 657 0.97 0.18 9.39
CA PRO A 657 0.31 0.17 8.09
C PRO A 657 1.31 -0.32 7.07
N VAL A 658 0.90 -1.34 6.31
CA VAL A 658 1.73 -1.89 5.24
C VAL A 658 1.34 -1.28 3.91
N ASP A 659 0.04 -1.14 3.66
CA ASP A 659 -0.47 -0.62 2.39
C ASP A 659 -1.75 0.18 2.58
N SER A 660 -2.04 1.09 1.66
CA SER A 660 -3.27 1.88 1.68
C SER A 660 -3.67 2.33 0.29
N GLY A 661 -4.94 2.65 0.12
CA GLY A 661 -5.46 3.13 -1.15
C GLY A 661 -6.89 3.61 -1.05
N THR A 662 -7.51 3.78 -2.20
CA THR A 662 -8.92 4.15 -2.32
C THR A 662 -9.67 3.17 -3.21
N GLY A 663 -11.00 3.10 -3.07
CA GLY A 663 -11.87 2.26 -3.87
C GLY A 663 -12.95 1.54 -3.05
N CYS A 664 -14.10 1.25 -3.66
CA CYS A 664 -15.17 0.49 -3.02
C CYS A 664 -14.93 -1.03 -3.04
N SER A 665 -14.06 -1.50 -3.91
CA SER A 665 -13.74 -2.92 -4.08
C SER A 665 -12.41 -3.07 -4.79
N GLY A 666 -11.73 -4.18 -4.54
CA GLY A 666 -10.47 -4.56 -5.16
C GLY A 666 -9.84 -5.68 -4.34
N ALA A 667 -8.51 -5.78 -4.38
CA ALA A 667 -7.79 -6.65 -3.48
C ALA A 667 -6.56 -5.97 -2.91
N VAL A 668 -6.25 -6.34 -1.67
CA VAL A 668 -5.02 -5.97 -0.98
C VAL A 668 -4.04 -7.12 -1.16
N VAL A 669 -2.87 -6.83 -1.71
CA VAL A 669 -1.78 -7.81 -1.73
C VAL A 669 -1.05 -7.70 -0.41
N THR A 670 -1.14 -8.73 0.42
CA THR A 670 -0.43 -8.76 1.69
C THR A 670 1.08 -8.86 1.43
N PRO A 671 1.94 -8.30 2.30
CA PRO A 671 3.38 -8.42 2.11
C PRO A 671 3.80 -9.89 2.07
N THR A 672 4.88 -10.20 1.35
CA THR A 672 5.35 -11.58 1.10
C THR A 672 5.77 -12.33 2.37
N ASP A 673 6.06 -11.59 3.43
CA ASP A 673 6.31 -12.09 4.77
C ASP A 673 5.77 -11.08 5.78
N ALA A 674 5.62 -11.51 7.02
CA ALA A 674 5.20 -10.64 8.10
C ALA A 674 6.28 -9.62 8.47
N GLY A 675 7.53 -9.80 8.05
CA GLY A 675 8.64 -8.94 8.45
C GLY A 675 9.05 -9.01 9.92
N HIS A 676 8.36 -9.80 10.74
CA HIS A 676 8.69 -10.05 12.14
C HIS A 676 9.36 -11.42 12.33
N GLY A 677 10.02 -11.61 13.48
CA GLY A 677 10.60 -12.89 13.86
C GLY A 677 9.54 -13.99 14.08
N GLU A 678 9.98 -15.26 14.08
CA GLU A 678 9.10 -16.43 14.25
C GLU A 678 8.35 -16.44 15.60
N THR A 679 8.83 -15.67 16.57
CA THR A 679 8.28 -15.52 17.93
C THR A 679 7.08 -14.60 18.02
N GLU A 680 6.87 -13.71 17.04
CA GLU A 680 5.87 -12.64 17.14
C GLU A 680 4.49 -13.10 16.70
N ASN A 681 3.44 -12.73 17.45
CA ASN A 681 2.06 -12.99 17.05
C ASN A 681 1.64 -11.98 15.99
N VAL A 682 1.62 -12.35 14.72
CA VAL A 682 1.33 -11.43 13.60
C VAL A 682 -0.05 -11.69 12.99
N PHE A 683 -0.76 -10.64 12.59
CA PHE A 683 -2.08 -10.72 11.97
C PHE A 683 -2.34 -9.55 11.00
N GLY A 684 -3.34 -9.69 10.13
CA GLY A 684 -3.73 -8.67 9.16
C GLY A 684 -4.88 -7.81 9.69
N VAL A 685 -4.88 -6.52 9.40
CA VAL A 685 -5.98 -5.60 9.76
C VAL A 685 -6.34 -4.78 8.53
N LEU A 686 -7.56 -4.92 8.01
CA LEU A 686 -8.09 -4.05 6.97
C LEU A 686 -9.05 -3.04 7.57
N ASN A 687 -8.65 -1.78 7.59
CA ASN A 687 -9.48 -0.64 7.94
C ASN A 687 -10.06 -0.01 6.68
N VAL A 688 -11.33 0.35 6.70
CA VAL A 688 -12.00 1.09 5.64
C VAL A 688 -12.77 2.26 6.23
N THR A 689 -12.60 3.44 5.65
CA THR A 689 -13.33 4.65 6.00
C THR A 689 -14.05 5.21 4.79
N TYR A 690 -15.16 5.89 5.01
CA TYR A 690 -15.85 6.68 4.00
C TYR A 690 -16.31 7.99 4.61
N THR A 691 -15.93 9.09 3.98
CA THR A 691 -16.37 10.44 4.36
C THR A 691 -17.47 10.89 3.40
N ASP A 692 -18.61 11.35 3.93
CA ASP A 692 -19.76 11.84 3.17
C ASP A 692 -19.57 13.29 2.64
N ASN A 693 -20.43 13.82 1.77
CA ASN A 693 -20.26 15.18 1.23
C ASN A 693 -20.53 16.32 2.23
N GLY A 694 -20.89 16.00 3.47
CA GLY A 694 -21.66 16.87 4.33
C GLY A 694 -23.06 17.10 3.78
N ALA A 695 -23.93 17.64 4.62
CA ALA A 695 -25.29 17.96 4.21
C ALA A 695 -25.78 19.23 4.90
N ASN A 696 -26.64 19.98 4.21
CA ASN A 696 -27.36 21.12 4.76
C ASN A 696 -26.50 22.20 5.44
N GLY A 697 -25.27 22.43 4.96
CA GLY A 697 -24.33 23.41 5.51
C GLY A 697 -23.54 22.90 6.73
N VAL A 698 -23.64 21.62 7.04
CA VAL A 698 -22.90 20.92 8.10
C VAL A 698 -21.71 20.20 7.47
N PRO A 699 -20.53 20.19 8.12
CA PRO A 699 -19.35 19.49 7.62
C PRO A 699 -19.60 18.00 7.37
N ALA A 700 -18.71 17.43 6.55
CA ALA A 700 -18.70 16.01 6.26
C ALA A 700 -18.51 15.17 7.53
N ALA A 701 -19.14 14.00 7.58
CA ALA A 701 -18.93 12.99 8.60
C ALA A 701 -18.30 11.73 8.00
N THR A 702 -17.57 10.99 8.84
CA THR A 702 -16.86 9.78 8.43
C THR A 702 -17.45 8.57 9.15
N GLY A 703 -17.70 7.51 8.39
CA GLY A 703 -18.01 6.18 8.89
C GLY A 703 -16.85 5.23 8.62
N GLU A 704 -16.79 4.11 9.34
CA GLU A 704 -15.70 3.14 9.23
C GLU A 704 -16.16 1.70 9.41
N ALA A 705 -15.35 0.76 8.92
CA ALA A 705 -15.45 -0.68 9.13
C ALA A 705 -14.05 -1.30 9.19
N GLN A 706 -13.90 -2.40 9.94
CA GLN A 706 -12.64 -3.11 10.10
C GLN A 706 -12.80 -4.63 9.97
N ALA A 707 -11.83 -5.28 9.35
CA ALA A 707 -11.66 -6.73 9.36
C ALA A 707 -10.28 -7.11 9.93
N ILE A 708 -10.26 -7.92 10.99
CA ILE A 708 -9.03 -8.58 11.49
C ILE A 708 -8.93 -9.92 10.77
N LEU A 709 -7.73 -10.28 10.29
CA LEU A 709 -7.44 -11.50 9.54
C LEU A 709 -6.32 -12.28 10.20
N ASN A 710 -6.43 -13.59 10.24
CA ASN A 710 -5.46 -14.47 10.87
C ASN A 710 -4.54 -15.09 9.83
N PRO A 711 -3.22 -15.17 10.06
CA PRO A 711 -2.39 -16.06 9.26
C PRO A 711 -2.89 -17.50 9.42
N LYS A 712 -2.75 -18.33 8.37
CA LYS A 712 -3.13 -19.75 8.47
C LYS A 712 -2.32 -20.49 9.51
N LEU A 713 -1.06 -20.11 9.70
CA LEU A 713 -0.21 -20.58 10.80
C LEU A 713 -0.49 -19.75 12.05
N MET A 714 -1.09 -20.37 13.06
CA MET A 714 -1.22 -19.81 14.40
C MET A 714 -0.40 -20.64 15.38
N GLN A 715 0.45 -19.99 16.18
CA GLN A 715 1.20 -20.69 17.23
C GLN A 715 0.30 -20.99 18.43
N GLY A 716 0.61 -22.04 19.18
CA GLY A 716 -0.09 -22.41 20.40
C GLY A 716 0.05 -21.34 21.49
N GLU A 717 1.24 -20.78 21.62
CA GLU A 717 1.60 -19.75 22.59
C GLU A 717 0.97 -18.38 22.31
N HIS A 718 0.45 -18.15 21.10
CA HIS A 718 -0.19 -16.90 20.68
C HIS A 718 -1.70 -16.86 20.95
N ALA A 719 -2.22 -17.72 21.83
CA ALA A 719 -3.63 -17.67 22.21
C ALA A 719 -3.94 -16.37 22.99
N ASP A 720 -5.00 -15.65 22.57
CA ASP A 720 -5.41 -14.37 23.20
C ASP A 720 -5.70 -14.55 24.69
N THR A 721 -6.27 -15.69 25.06
CA THR A 721 -6.43 -16.10 26.46
C THR A 721 -6.21 -17.60 26.61
N SER A 722 -5.78 -18.02 27.81
CA SER A 722 -5.59 -19.43 28.12
C SER A 722 -5.86 -19.74 29.60
N SER A 723 -6.02 -21.03 29.92
CA SER A 723 -6.18 -21.51 31.29
C SER A 723 -5.48 -22.84 31.49
N GLY A 724 -4.63 -22.91 32.52
CA GLY A 724 -4.00 -24.15 32.99
C GLY A 724 -2.75 -24.60 32.23
N VAL A 725 -2.39 -23.91 31.14
CA VAL A 725 -1.24 -24.25 30.29
C VAL A 725 0.05 -23.54 30.70
N THR A 726 1.20 -24.02 30.21
CA THR A 726 2.53 -23.38 30.40
C THR A 726 3.22 -23.17 29.05
N ILE A 727 3.67 -21.94 28.77
CA ILE A 727 4.50 -21.65 27.59
C ILE A 727 5.97 -21.90 27.95
N THR A 728 6.70 -22.63 27.11
CA THR A 728 8.11 -22.99 27.32
C THR A 728 8.93 -22.72 26.06
N ASP A 729 10.13 -22.15 26.21
CA ASP A 729 11.09 -22.02 25.12
C ASP A 729 11.51 -23.39 24.57
N ASP A 730 11.39 -23.56 23.26
CA ASP A 730 11.78 -24.75 22.53
C ASP A 730 12.30 -24.36 21.14
N THR A 731 13.63 -24.31 20.99
CA THR A 731 14.30 -24.03 19.70
C THR A 731 13.96 -25.00 18.56
N SER A 732 13.25 -26.10 18.83
CA SER A 732 12.77 -27.04 17.82
C SER A 732 11.31 -26.81 17.41
N ALA A 733 10.55 -25.98 18.14
CA ALA A 733 9.20 -25.54 17.81
C ALA A 733 9.24 -24.43 16.73
N SER A 734 8.12 -24.20 16.02
CA SER A 734 8.11 -23.25 14.90
C SER A 734 8.14 -21.79 15.33
N GLY A 735 7.62 -21.46 16.51
CA GLY A 735 7.71 -20.12 17.09
C GLY A 735 8.84 -19.97 18.11
N LEU A 736 9.78 -20.92 18.15
CA LEU A 736 10.81 -21.07 19.20
C LEU A 736 10.25 -21.24 20.64
N ARG A 737 8.93 -21.36 20.78
CA ARG A 737 8.17 -21.61 22.01
C ARG A 737 7.08 -22.64 21.73
N SER A 738 6.54 -23.24 22.79
CA SER A 738 5.42 -24.17 22.68
C SER A 738 4.58 -24.21 23.95
N VAL A 739 3.34 -24.67 23.82
CA VAL A 739 2.41 -24.92 24.93
C VAL A 739 2.63 -26.31 25.48
N THR A 740 2.96 -26.38 26.77
CA THR A 740 3.22 -27.60 27.52
C THR A 740 2.28 -27.73 28.72
N GLY A 741 2.17 -28.96 29.25
CA GLY A 741 1.34 -29.21 30.43
C GLY A 741 -0.16 -29.04 30.16
N PHE A 742 -0.59 -29.26 28.92
CA PHE A 742 -1.97 -29.07 28.48
C PHE A 742 -2.85 -30.23 28.94
N ASP A 743 -3.36 -30.14 30.18
CA ASP A 743 -4.10 -31.18 30.87
C ASP A 743 -5.61 -31.16 30.55
N ALA A 744 -6.32 -32.17 31.05
CA ALA A 744 -7.77 -32.27 30.87
C ALA A 744 -8.51 -31.16 31.64
N GLY A 745 -9.21 -30.30 30.91
CA GLY A 745 -9.95 -29.14 31.47
C GLY A 745 -9.30 -27.79 31.17
N ASP A 746 -8.06 -27.80 30.69
CA ASP A 746 -7.34 -26.62 30.24
C ASP A 746 -7.79 -26.21 28.83
N TRP A 747 -7.47 -24.99 28.45
CA TRP A 747 -7.84 -24.47 27.13
C TRP A 747 -6.96 -23.32 26.64
N LEU A 748 -6.95 -23.16 25.31
CA LEU A 748 -6.46 -22.00 24.56
C LEU A 748 -7.65 -21.36 23.83
N ALA A 749 -7.69 -20.04 23.71
CA ALA A 749 -8.74 -19.34 22.99
C ALA A 749 -8.18 -18.28 22.03
N TYR A 750 -8.75 -18.22 20.82
CA TYR A 750 -8.40 -17.28 19.75
C TYR A 750 -9.67 -16.52 19.29
N ASP A 751 -9.62 -15.18 19.24
CA ASP A 751 -10.74 -14.28 18.91
C ASP A 751 -10.23 -13.01 18.19
N PRO A 752 -10.69 -12.68 16.97
CA PRO A 752 -11.75 -13.33 16.19
C PRO A 752 -11.24 -14.42 15.24
N VAL A 753 -12.03 -15.48 15.04
CA VAL A 753 -11.80 -16.54 14.03
C VAL A 753 -13.00 -16.65 13.08
N ASN A 754 -12.75 -16.99 11.81
CA ASN A 754 -13.79 -17.29 10.82
C ASN A 754 -13.27 -18.31 9.80
N PHE A 755 -13.94 -19.45 9.71
CA PHE A 755 -13.50 -20.58 8.90
C PHE A 755 -13.92 -20.51 7.42
N THR A 756 -14.28 -19.32 6.91
CA THR A 756 -14.56 -19.13 5.47
C THR A 756 -13.35 -19.62 4.65
N GLY A 757 -13.61 -20.48 3.66
CA GLY A 757 -12.57 -21.06 2.80
C GLY A 757 -11.68 -22.13 3.47
N ILE A 758 -11.86 -22.44 4.76
CA ILE A 758 -11.08 -23.47 5.46
C ILE A 758 -11.68 -24.86 5.27
N THR A 759 -10.80 -25.85 5.10
CA THR A 759 -11.15 -27.25 4.81
C THR A 759 -10.48 -28.26 5.74
N GLY A 760 -9.44 -27.84 6.46
CA GLY A 760 -8.67 -28.71 7.36
C GLY A 760 -7.80 -27.91 8.32
N VAL A 761 -7.15 -28.62 9.23
CA VAL A 761 -6.08 -28.09 10.08
C VAL A 761 -4.97 -29.12 10.18
N GLN A 762 -3.72 -28.65 10.08
CA GLN A 762 -2.55 -29.40 10.44
C GLN A 762 -2.12 -28.96 11.84
N THR A 763 -2.07 -29.88 12.79
CA THR A 763 -1.64 -29.57 14.15
C THR A 763 -0.25 -30.13 14.38
N ARG A 764 0.72 -29.26 14.69
CA ARG A 764 2.03 -29.67 15.16
C ARG A 764 1.98 -29.82 16.68
N ALA A 765 2.12 -31.06 17.15
CA ALA A 765 1.98 -31.41 18.57
C ALA A 765 2.98 -32.52 18.93
N HIS A 766 3.20 -32.75 20.22
CA HIS A 766 3.91 -33.92 20.73
C HIS A 766 3.07 -34.60 21.83
N GLY A 767 3.35 -35.88 22.11
CA GLY A 767 2.70 -36.60 23.23
C GLY A 767 1.67 -37.61 22.77
N ALA A 768 0.59 -37.80 23.53
CA ALA A 768 -0.50 -38.73 23.21
C ALA A 768 -1.82 -38.27 23.84
N GLY A 769 -2.82 -37.97 23.01
CA GLY A 769 -4.12 -37.50 23.50
C GLY A 769 -5.00 -36.94 22.38
N GLN A 770 -6.04 -36.20 22.76
CA GLN A 770 -6.94 -35.51 21.84
C GLN A 770 -6.94 -34.01 22.12
N LEU A 771 -6.89 -33.22 21.05
CA LEU A 771 -7.29 -31.82 21.09
C LEU A 771 -8.68 -31.70 20.46
N GLN A 772 -9.52 -30.86 21.03
CA GLN A 772 -10.89 -30.67 20.62
C GLN A 772 -11.12 -29.21 20.28
N LEU A 773 -11.58 -28.95 19.05
CA LEU A 773 -11.90 -27.61 18.58
C LEU A 773 -13.37 -27.32 18.88
N ARG A 774 -13.61 -26.23 19.60
CA ARG A 774 -14.90 -25.81 20.14
C ARG A 774 -15.17 -24.36 19.77
N TRP A 775 -16.44 -23.97 19.77
CA TRP A 775 -16.88 -22.67 19.29
C TRP A 775 -17.57 -21.85 20.39
N ASN A 776 -17.10 -20.62 20.60
CA ASN A 776 -17.61 -19.60 21.54
C ASN A 776 -17.59 -19.95 23.04
N ALA A 777 -17.33 -21.20 23.44
CA ALA A 777 -17.13 -21.58 24.83
C ALA A 777 -16.30 -22.86 24.96
N ALA A 778 -15.44 -22.92 25.99
CA ALA A 778 -14.59 -24.07 26.29
C ALA A 778 -15.39 -25.36 26.61
N ASP A 779 -16.63 -25.25 27.09
CA ASP A 779 -17.51 -26.39 27.42
C ASP A 779 -18.48 -26.77 26.29
N ALA A 780 -18.55 -25.99 25.20
CA ALA A 780 -19.41 -26.25 24.05
C ALA A 780 -18.99 -27.53 23.31
N ALA A 781 -19.95 -28.28 22.75
CA ALA A 781 -19.62 -29.52 22.03
C ALA A 781 -18.59 -29.28 20.90
N PRO A 782 -17.57 -30.15 20.76
CA PRO A 782 -16.55 -29.95 19.75
C PRO A 782 -17.11 -30.15 18.34
N PHE A 783 -16.72 -29.26 17.43
CA PHE A 783 -17.03 -29.42 16.00
C PHE A 783 -15.96 -30.24 15.27
N ALA A 784 -14.76 -30.35 15.85
CA ALA A 784 -13.69 -31.22 15.36
C ALA A 784 -12.84 -31.78 16.51
N THR A 785 -12.15 -32.88 16.25
CA THR A 785 -11.24 -33.54 17.19
C THR A 785 -9.97 -33.95 16.44
N VAL A 786 -8.82 -33.59 16.99
CA VAL A 786 -7.48 -33.93 16.51
C VAL A 786 -6.94 -35.04 17.40
N ASP A 787 -6.77 -36.23 16.84
CA ASP A 787 -6.20 -37.37 17.54
C ASP A 787 -4.66 -37.33 17.43
N VAL A 788 -3.98 -36.95 18.50
CA VAL A 788 -2.50 -36.90 18.57
C VAL A 788 -1.96 -38.29 18.95
N PRO A 789 -1.29 -39.00 18.04
CA PRO A 789 -0.84 -40.36 18.31
C PRO A 789 0.39 -40.36 19.21
N ALA A 790 0.61 -41.43 19.97
CA ALA A 790 1.78 -41.54 20.83
C ALA A 790 3.09 -41.52 20.02
N GLY A 791 3.99 -40.59 20.35
CA GLY A 791 5.30 -40.48 19.70
C GLY A 791 6.28 -39.58 20.47
N ASP A 792 7.58 -39.75 20.18
CA ASP A 792 8.64 -38.88 20.69
C ASP A 792 8.90 -37.73 19.69
N GLY A 793 8.98 -36.49 20.17
CA GLY A 793 9.22 -35.30 19.35
C GLY A 793 8.00 -34.77 18.59
N TRP A 794 8.18 -33.64 17.90
CA TRP A 794 7.11 -32.97 17.15
C TRP A 794 6.59 -33.80 15.98
N GLN A 795 5.26 -33.89 15.86
CA GLN A 795 4.55 -34.55 14.78
C GLN A 795 3.44 -33.64 14.24
N THR A 796 3.17 -33.74 12.94
CA THR A 796 2.07 -33.02 12.29
C THR A 796 0.89 -33.96 12.07
N VAL A 797 -0.26 -33.62 12.64
CA VAL A 797 -1.51 -34.37 12.51
C VAL A 797 -2.46 -33.59 11.60
N GLU A 798 -2.87 -34.19 10.49
CA GLU A 798 -3.85 -33.58 9.59
C GLU A 798 -5.26 -33.99 9.99
N THR A 799 -6.14 -33.00 10.19
CA THR A 799 -7.55 -33.21 10.50
C THR A 799 -8.42 -32.47 9.49
N ALA A 800 -9.23 -33.22 8.73
CA ALA A 800 -10.22 -32.63 7.84
C ALA A 800 -11.34 -31.98 8.67
N LEU A 801 -11.75 -30.77 8.29
CA LEU A 801 -12.80 -30.03 8.97
C LEU A 801 -14.07 -30.00 8.11
N GLY A 802 -15.23 -30.22 8.73
CA GLY A 802 -16.53 -30.20 8.05
C GLY A 802 -17.63 -29.76 9.00
N GLY A 803 -18.71 -29.17 8.47
CA GLY A 803 -19.77 -28.60 9.30
C GLY A 803 -19.28 -27.42 10.16
N LEU A 804 -18.37 -26.63 9.62
CA LEU A 804 -17.72 -25.51 10.29
C LEU A 804 -18.72 -24.45 10.77
N PRO A 805 -18.45 -23.80 11.92
CA PRO A 805 -19.22 -22.64 12.36
C PRO A 805 -19.25 -21.53 11.30
N ALA A 806 -20.34 -20.76 11.27
CA ALA A 806 -20.52 -19.64 10.35
C ALA A 806 -20.31 -18.30 11.06
N GLY A 807 -19.74 -17.34 10.34
CA GLY A 807 -19.44 -15.99 10.86
C GLY A 807 -18.17 -15.95 11.72
N ALA A 808 -17.91 -14.77 12.27
CA ALA A 808 -16.81 -14.55 13.21
C ALA A 808 -17.19 -14.98 14.63
N GLY A 809 -16.22 -15.44 15.41
CA GLY A 809 -16.38 -15.77 16.83
C GLY A 809 -15.10 -16.36 17.42
N GLN A 810 -15.19 -16.96 18.60
CA GLN A 810 -14.02 -17.41 19.35
C GLN A 810 -13.79 -18.93 19.18
N LEU A 811 -12.57 -19.30 18.78
CA LEU A 811 -12.11 -20.69 18.73
C LEU A 811 -11.52 -21.08 20.08
N PHE A 812 -12.06 -22.13 20.70
CA PHE A 812 -11.45 -22.79 21.85
C PHE A 812 -10.78 -24.09 21.43
N VAL A 813 -9.56 -24.32 21.90
CA VAL A 813 -8.87 -25.62 21.85
C VAL A 813 -8.82 -26.17 23.27
N THR A 814 -9.35 -27.39 23.47
CA THR A 814 -9.30 -28.09 24.77
C THR A 814 -8.56 -29.41 24.63
N SER A 815 -7.86 -29.85 25.67
CA SER A 815 -7.09 -31.11 25.67
C SER A 815 -7.77 -32.22 26.49
N SER A 816 -7.51 -33.48 26.13
CA SER A 816 -7.78 -34.64 26.98
C SER A 816 -6.67 -34.92 28.00
N GLY A 817 -5.61 -34.12 28.00
CA GLY A 817 -4.36 -34.32 28.75
C GLY A 817 -3.31 -35.10 27.97
N GLY A 818 -2.03 -34.81 28.25
CA GLY A 818 -0.86 -35.52 27.72
C GLY A 818 -0.41 -35.11 26.32
N VAL A 819 -0.77 -33.89 25.88
CA VAL A 819 -0.40 -33.33 24.58
C VAL A 819 0.30 -31.99 24.82
N ASP A 820 1.42 -31.78 24.16
CA ASP A 820 2.03 -30.45 24.05
C ASP A 820 1.82 -29.94 22.62
N VAL A 821 1.61 -28.64 22.45
CA VAL A 821 1.16 -28.03 21.20
C VAL A 821 2.17 -26.97 20.78
N ASP A 822 2.61 -27.05 19.54
CA ASP A 822 3.45 -26.05 18.89
C ASP A 822 2.56 -25.11 18.06
N ALA A 823 1.88 -25.63 17.03
CA ALA A 823 1.14 -24.76 16.12
C ALA A 823 -0.08 -25.43 15.45
N PHE A 824 -0.94 -24.59 14.91
CA PHE A 824 -2.07 -24.94 14.05
C PHE A 824 -1.90 -24.27 12.68
N THR A 825 -1.84 -25.05 11.59
CA THR A 825 -1.84 -24.53 10.22
C THR A 825 -3.15 -24.87 9.54
N PHE A 826 -4.05 -23.89 9.44
CA PHE A 826 -5.34 -24.05 8.78
C PHE A 826 -5.19 -24.19 7.27
N GLN A 827 -5.95 -25.10 6.68
CA GLN A 827 -5.82 -25.51 5.29
C GLN A 827 -6.98 -25.00 4.45
N GLY A 828 -6.69 -24.55 3.22
CA GLY A 828 -7.65 -23.99 2.28
C GLY A 828 -7.28 -22.59 1.83
N PRO A 829 -8.02 -22.00 0.87
CA PRO A 829 -7.79 -20.63 0.41
C PRO A 829 -8.08 -19.58 1.50
N GLY A 830 -8.92 -19.88 2.49
CA GLY A 830 -9.30 -18.88 3.48
C GLY A 830 -10.06 -17.71 2.83
N VAL A 831 -9.62 -16.48 3.11
CA VAL A 831 -10.13 -15.25 2.47
C VAL A 831 -9.29 -14.79 1.27
N ALA A 832 -8.27 -15.54 0.88
CA ALA A 832 -7.50 -15.24 -0.32
C ALA A 832 -8.38 -15.33 -1.57
N ASP A 833 -8.03 -14.55 -2.58
CA ASP A 833 -8.61 -14.63 -3.90
C ASP A 833 -8.39 -16.03 -4.50
N GLY A 834 -9.46 -16.58 -5.08
CA GLY A 834 -9.44 -17.83 -5.83
C GLY A 834 -10.38 -17.79 -7.03
N THR A 835 -10.86 -16.60 -7.40
CA THR A 835 -11.68 -16.40 -8.59
C THR A 835 -10.75 -16.21 -9.79
N ALA A 836 -11.09 -16.80 -10.93
CA ALA A 836 -10.29 -16.62 -12.14
C ALA A 836 -10.70 -15.32 -12.87
N PRO A 837 -9.74 -14.58 -13.49
CA PRO A 837 -10.05 -13.36 -14.22
C PRO A 837 -11.05 -13.57 -15.35
N VAL A 838 -11.83 -12.54 -15.63
CA VAL A 838 -12.68 -12.46 -16.82
C VAL A 838 -11.96 -11.67 -17.89
N VAL A 839 -11.80 -12.25 -19.08
CA VAL A 839 -11.07 -11.63 -20.20
C VAL A 839 -11.96 -11.18 -21.34
N THR A 840 -11.60 -10.05 -21.94
CA THR A 840 -12.20 -9.50 -23.16
C THR A 840 -11.10 -9.06 -24.13
N ALA A 841 -11.45 -8.94 -25.41
CA ALA A 841 -10.54 -8.45 -26.43
C ALA A 841 -11.23 -7.47 -27.37
N GLU A 842 -10.51 -6.43 -27.78
CA GLU A 842 -10.94 -5.46 -28.78
C GLU A 842 -9.95 -5.43 -29.95
N LEU A 843 -10.47 -5.37 -31.17
CA LEU A 843 -9.68 -5.23 -32.38
C LEU A 843 -9.70 -3.77 -32.86
N THR A 844 -8.57 -3.30 -33.37
CA THR A 844 -8.47 -2.01 -34.07
C THR A 844 -7.82 -2.22 -35.45
N PRO A 845 -8.53 -1.95 -36.55
CA PRO A 845 -9.93 -1.53 -36.63
C PRO A 845 -10.91 -2.57 -36.06
N SER A 846 -12.04 -2.11 -35.51
CA SER A 846 -13.03 -3.00 -34.86
C SER A 846 -13.89 -3.80 -35.85
N ALA A 847 -13.87 -3.41 -37.13
CA ALA A 847 -14.51 -4.12 -38.21
C ALA A 847 -13.53 -4.32 -39.39
N PRO A 848 -13.67 -5.43 -40.14
CA PRO A 848 -12.88 -5.69 -41.34
C PRO A 848 -12.89 -4.52 -42.33
N THR A 849 -11.72 -4.10 -42.78
CA THR A 849 -11.55 -2.96 -43.71
C THR A 849 -11.68 -3.36 -45.19
N GLY A 850 -11.72 -4.65 -45.49
CA GLY A 850 -11.94 -5.24 -46.80
C GLY A 850 -13.30 -5.91 -46.95
N ALA A 851 -13.47 -6.61 -48.06
CA ALA A 851 -14.67 -7.40 -48.35
C ALA A 851 -14.67 -8.74 -47.60
N ASN A 852 -15.85 -9.38 -47.49
CA ASN A 852 -16.03 -10.75 -47.00
C ASN A 852 -15.40 -11.06 -45.62
N GLY A 853 -15.26 -10.05 -44.76
CA GLY A 853 -14.71 -10.23 -43.42
C GLY A 853 -13.18 -10.19 -43.34
N TRP A 854 -12.49 -9.74 -44.40
CA TRP A 854 -11.04 -9.56 -44.45
C TRP A 854 -10.62 -8.15 -44.05
N TYR A 855 -9.49 -8.04 -43.36
CA TYR A 855 -8.76 -6.79 -43.16
C TYR A 855 -7.72 -6.63 -44.26
N THR A 856 -7.62 -5.42 -44.79
CA THR A 856 -6.66 -5.05 -45.85
C THR A 856 -5.36 -4.42 -45.33
N GLY A 857 -5.14 -4.51 -44.01
CA GLY A 857 -4.01 -3.96 -43.30
C GLY A 857 -3.82 -4.67 -41.95
N ASP A 858 -2.81 -4.27 -41.21
CA ASP A 858 -2.54 -4.84 -39.89
C ASP A 858 -3.67 -4.52 -38.89
N VAL A 859 -3.91 -5.44 -37.97
CA VAL A 859 -4.96 -5.35 -36.95
C VAL A 859 -4.32 -5.35 -35.58
N THR A 860 -4.70 -4.42 -34.71
CA THR A 860 -4.23 -4.41 -33.31
C THR A 860 -5.22 -5.13 -32.41
N LEU A 861 -4.74 -5.99 -31.52
CA LEU A 861 -5.48 -6.69 -30.48
C LEU A 861 -5.17 -6.05 -29.12
N ALA A 862 -6.18 -5.53 -28.44
CA ALA A 862 -6.09 -5.13 -27.04
C ALA A 862 -6.81 -6.16 -26.18
N VAL A 863 -6.12 -6.76 -25.20
CA VAL A 863 -6.71 -7.69 -24.23
C VAL A 863 -6.95 -6.92 -22.93
N SER A 864 -8.17 -7.02 -22.40
CA SER A 864 -8.55 -6.45 -21.11
C SER A 864 -9.01 -7.56 -20.18
N ALA A 865 -8.76 -7.40 -18.88
CA ALA A 865 -9.17 -8.37 -17.87
C ALA A 865 -9.69 -7.66 -16.62
N THR A 866 -10.68 -8.28 -15.98
CA THR A 866 -11.27 -7.83 -14.71
C THR A 866 -11.33 -9.00 -13.75
N ASP A 867 -11.09 -8.75 -12.47
CA ASP A 867 -11.02 -9.75 -11.42
C ASP A 867 -11.42 -9.10 -10.07
N ASP A 868 -11.91 -9.87 -9.10
CA ASP A 868 -12.13 -9.42 -7.72
C ASP A 868 -10.84 -9.44 -6.88
N GLY A 869 -9.79 -10.10 -7.39
CA GLY A 869 -8.40 -9.96 -7.01
C GLY A 869 -7.61 -8.94 -7.84
N THR A 870 -6.31 -9.20 -8.00
CA THR A 870 -5.41 -8.41 -8.86
C THR A 870 -5.15 -9.15 -10.17
N VAL A 871 -5.02 -8.46 -11.31
CA VAL A 871 -4.62 -9.09 -12.58
C VAL A 871 -3.10 -9.02 -12.74
N SER A 872 -2.41 -10.16 -12.69
CA SER A 872 -0.95 -10.23 -12.82
C SER A 872 -0.46 -10.20 -14.26
N SER A 873 -1.16 -10.85 -15.19
CA SER A 873 -0.74 -10.89 -16.60
C SER A 873 -1.89 -11.02 -17.58
N ARG A 874 -1.63 -10.61 -18.82
CA ARG A 874 -2.52 -10.78 -19.97
C ARG A 874 -1.71 -11.41 -21.08
N GLN A 875 -2.24 -12.44 -21.73
CA GLN A 875 -1.52 -13.21 -22.73
C GLN A 875 -2.37 -13.51 -23.95
N TYR A 876 -1.72 -13.70 -25.09
CA TYR A 876 -2.35 -14.16 -26.32
C TYR A 876 -1.58 -15.32 -26.97
N SER A 877 -2.25 -16.11 -27.80
CA SER A 877 -1.68 -17.23 -28.54
C SER A 877 -2.24 -17.27 -29.97
N VAL A 878 -1.36 -17.49 -30.94
CA VAL A 878 -1.72 -17.65 -32.38
C VAL A 878 -1.48 -19.08 -32.89
N ASP A 879 -1.08 -20.00 -32.01
CA ASP A 879 -0.74 -21.39 -32.31
C ASP A 879 -1.63 -22.38 -31.53
N ASN A 880 -2.87 -21.96 -31.27
CA ASN A 880 -3.88 -22.74 -30.57
C ASN A 880 -3.46 -23.13 -29.13
N GLY A 881 -2.81 -22.21 -28.43
CA GLY A 881 -2.44 -22.33 -27.01
C GLY A 881 -1.15 -23.10 -26.75
N ALA A 882 -0.37 -23.45 -27.78
CA ALA A 882 0.91 -24.12 -27.60
C ALA A 882 1.98 -23.17 -27.03
N THR A 883 1.95 -21.89 -27.41
CA THR A 883 2.74 -20.82 -26.80
C THR A 883 1.86 -19.60 -26.49
N TRP A 884 2.22 -18.90 -25.42
CA TRP A 884 1.53 -17.71 -24.93
C TRP A 884 2.52 -16.54 -24.86
N ALA A 885 2.21 -15.44 -25.52
CA ALA A 885 2.99 -14.22 -25.53
C ALA A 885 2.27 -13.11 -24.75
N ASP A 886 3.03 -12.11 -24.29
CA ASP A 886 2.49 -10.99 -23.52
C ASP A 886 1.48 -10.15 -24.33
N ALA A 887 0.38 -9.78 -23.68
CA ALA A 887 -0.67 -8.91 -24.17
C ALA A 887 -1.03 -7.84 -23.12
N ALA A 888 -0.11 -7.50 -22.22
CA ALA A 888 -0.30 -6.40 -21.27
C ALA A 888 -0.54 -5.06 -21.99
N ASN A 889 0.02 -4.90 -23.20
CA ASN A 889 -0.17 -3.78 -24.12
C ASN A 889 -0.79 -4.25 -25.45
N PRO A 890 -1.43 -3.35 -26.23
CA PRO A 890 -1.99 -3.71 -27.53
C PRO A 890 -0.96 -4.31 -28.50
N VAL A 891 -1.31 -5.42 -29.14
CA VAL A 891 -0.44 -6.22 -30.00
C VAL A 891 -0.84 -6.12 -31.46
N THR A 892 0.11 -5.89 -32.38
CA THR A 892 -0.17 -5.87 -33.83
C THR A 892 -0.12 -7.27 -34.46
N LEU A 893 -1.24 -7.69 -35.03
CA LEU A 893 -1.40 -8.86 -35.88
C LEU A 893 -1.20 -8.45 -37.35
N SER A 894 -0.18 -9.02 -38.01
CA SER A 894 0.22 -8.63 -39.36
C SER A 894 0.37 -9.80 -40.34
N ALA A 895 0.25 -11.04 -39.87
CA ALA A 895 0.35 -12.23 -40.71
C ALA A 895 -0.88 -12.35 -41.63
N GLU A 896 -0.64 -12.53 -42.92
CA GLU A 896 -1.70 -12.77 -43.90
C GLU A 896 -2.31 -14.18 -43.73
N GLY A 897 -3.60 -14.29 -44.00
CA GLY A 897 -4.42 -15.50 -43.80
C GLY A 897 -5.38 -15.40 -42.62
N ALA A 898 -6.05 -16.51 -42.33
CA ALA A 898 -6.94 -16.64 -41.17
C ALA A 898 -6.12 -17.07 -39.94
N THR A 899 -6.11 -16.23 -38.92
CA THR A 899 -5.47 -16.50 -37.62
C THR A 899 -6.52 -16.57 -36.53
N THR A 900 -6.60 -17.71 -35.85
CA THR A 900 -7.35 -17.82 -34.59
C THR A 900 -6.44 -17.37 -33.46
N VAL A 901 -6.85 -16.34 -32.75
CA VAL A 901 -6.14 -15.83 -31.57
C VAL A 901 -6.89 -16.26 -30.32
N LEU A 902 -6.20 -16.95 -29.42
CA LEU A 902 -6.66 -17.18 -28.06
C LEU A 902 -6.08 -16.09 -27.16
N TYR A 903 -6.81 -15.67 -26.13
CA TYR A 903 -6.31 -14.72 -25.14
C TYR A 903 -6.79 -15.11 -23.74
N ARG A 904 -5.95 -14.90 -22.73
CA ARG A 904 -6.23 -15.24 -21.33
C ARG A 904 -5.55 -14.25 -20.39
N ALA A 905 -5.91 -14.31 -19.12
CA ALA A 905 -5.24 -13.56 -18.06
C ALA A 905 -4.96 -14.46 -16.87
N THR A 906 -4.03 -14.03 -16.04
CA THR A 906 -3.71 -14.67 -14.75
C THR A 906 -3.85 -13.60 -13.68
N ASP A 907 -4.44 -13.93 -12.54
CA ASP A 907 -4.50 -13.03 -11.38
C ASP A 907 -3.23 -13.11 -10.50
N GLY A 908 -3.19 -12.32 -9.43
CA GLY A 908 -2.12 -12.32 -8.43
C GLY A 908 -2.03 -13.61 -7.61
N SER A 909 -3.13 -14.37 -7.45
CA SER A 909 -3.14 -15.70 -6.81
C SER A 909 -2.57 -16.80 -7.72
N GLY A 910 -2.36 -16.49 -9.01
CA GLY A 910 -1.89 -17.42 -10.02
C GLY A 910 -3.01 -18.19 -10.72
N THR A 911 -4.29 -17.88 -10.45
CA THR A 911 -5.42 -18.51 -11.14
C THR A 911 -5.52 -17.97 -12.57
N VAL A 912 -5.84 -18.85 -13.52
CA VAL A 912 -5.81 -18.54 -14.96
C VAL A 912 -7.22 -18.53 -15.52
N SER A 913 -7.58 -17.48 -16.26
CA SER A 913 -8.87 -17.39 -16.93
C SER A 913 -9.06 -18.51 -17.96
N GLU A 914 -10.30 -18.91 -18.19
CA GLU A 914 -10.64 -19.61 -19.42
C GLU A 914 -10.24 -18.75 -20.64
N PRO A 915 -9.61 -19.32 -21.68
CA PRO A 915 -9.23 -18.56 -22.86
C PRO A 915 -10.43 -18.02 -23.64
N GLY A 916 -10.42 -16.71 -23.91
CA GLY A 916 -11.25 -16.11 -24.95
C GLY A 916 -10.69 -16.40 -26.36
N THR A 917 -11.51 -16.20 -27.39
CA THR A 917 -11.10 -16.45 -28.78
C THR A 917 -11.62 -15.38 -29.73
N VAL A 918 -10.77 -14.97 -30.68
CA VAL A 918 -11.12 -14.12 -31.81
C VAL A 918 -10.46 -14.65 -33.08
N THR A 919 -11.14 -14.55 -34.22
CA THR A 919 -10.56 -14.91 -35.53
C THR A 919 -10.32 -13.65 -36.35
N VAL A 920 -9.10 -13.49 -36.86
CA VAL A 920 -8.71 -12.36 -37.70
C VAL A 920 -8.27 -12.87 -39.06
N GLN A 921 -8.85 -12.33 -40.13
CA GLN A 921 -8.51 -12.66 -41.52
C GLN A 921 -7.84 -11.46 -42.15
N ILE A 922 -6.54 -11.53 -42.47
CA ILE A 922 -5.77 -10.42 -43.04
C ILE A 922 -5.31 -10.78 -44.45
N ASP A 923 -5.54 -9.88 -45.40
CA ASP A 923 -4.97 -9.97 -46.75
C ASP A 923 -4.57 -8.58 -47.22
N LYS A 924 -3.26 -8.38 -47.42
CA LYS A 924 -2.66 -7.11 -47.84
C LYS A 924 -2.20 -7.19 -49.30
N THR A 925 -2.33 -8.35 -49.94
CA THR A 925 -1.73 -8.64 -51.23
C THR A 925 -2.80 -8.70 -52.31
N ALA A 926 -2.76 -7.72 -53.22
CA ALA A 926 -3.68 -7.69 -54.35
C ALA A 926 -3.44 -8.89 -55.31
N PRO A 927 -4.47 -9.38 -56.03
CA PRO A 927 -4.36 -10.55 -56.89
C PRO A 927 -3.40 -10.33 -58.07
N GLU A 928 -2.71 -11.38 -58.51
CA GLU A 928 -1.92 -11.33 -59.74
C GLU A 928 -2.80 -11.55 -60.97
N VAL A 929 -2.62 -10.74 -62.02
CA VAL A 929 -3.37 -10.85 -63.29
C VAL A 929 -2.45 -11.29 -64.42
N THR A 930 -2.81 -12.38 -65.10
CA THR A 930 -2.14 -12.81 -66.34
C THR A 930 -3.07 -12.74 -67.54
N VAL A 931 -2.50 -12.32 -68.67
CA VAL A 931 -3.19 -12.19 -69.97
C VAL A 931 -2.42 -13.00 -71.00
N ALA A 932 -3.04 -14.04 -71.53
CA ALA A 932 -2.54 -14.85 -72.63
C ALA A 932 -3.34 -14.58 -73.91
N GLY A 933 -2.76 -14.88 -75.08
CA GLY A 933 -3.41 -14.66 -76.38
C GLY A 933 -3.40 -13.21 -76.88
N VAL A 934 -2.95 -12.26 -76.05
CA VAL A 934 -2.63 -10.88 -76.43
C VAL A 934 -1.29 -10.50 -75.80
N THR A 935 -0.31 -10.14 -76.62
CA THR A 935 1.05 -9.79 -76.15
C THR A 935 1.28 -8.28 -76.25
N GLU A 936 2.02 -7.71 -75.30
CA GLU A 936 2.35 -6.28 -75.30
C GLU A 936 3.08 -5.87 -76.59
N GLY A 937 2.61 -4.80 -77.23
CA GLY A 937 3.21 -4.23 -78.44
C GLY A 937 3.03 -5.07 -79.71
N GLN A 938 2.25 -6.16 -79.68
CA GLN A 938 2.00 -6.94 -80.90
C GLN A 938 1.26 -6.12 -81.96
N ASN A 939 1.54 -6.40 -83.24
CA ASN A 939 0.95 -5.67 -84.38
C ASN A 939 0.27 -6.61 -85.40
N PRO A 940 -0.80 -7.32 -85.03
CA PRO A 940 -1.52 -8.21 -85.95
C PRO A 940 -2.21 -7.45 -87.08
N GLY A 941 -2.30 -8.10 -88.25
CA GLY A 941 -3.17 -7.67 -89.33
C GLY A 941 -4.65 -7.83 -88.93
N ASP A 942 -5.50 -6.96 -89.44
CA ASP A 942 -6.92 -6.90 -89.10
C ASP A 942 -7.71 -8.12 -89.57
N SER A 943 -7.15 -8.91 -90.49
CA SER A 943 -7.70 -10.22 -90.82
C SER A 943 -7.55 -11.27 -89.71
N ALA A 944 -6.70 -11.03 -88.71
CA ALA A 944 -6.47 -11.94 -87.60
C ALA A 944 -7.59 -11.92 -86.55
N THR A 945 -7.51 -12.89 -85.63
CA THR A 945 -8.38 -13.01 -84.47
C THR A 945 -7.48 -13.17 -83.24
N LEU A 946 -7.74 -12.39 -82.19
CA LEU A 946 -7.11 -12.57 -80.88
C LEU A 946 -8.07 -13.24 -79.92
N THR A 947 -7.58 -14.17 -79.10
CA THR A 947 -8.40 -14.84 -78.08
C THR A 947 -7.78 -14.57 -76.72
N PRO A 948 -8.06 -13.42 -76.08
CA PRO A 948 -7.52 -13.10 -74.77
C PRO A 948 -8.01 -14.12 -73.74
N VAL A 949 -7.09 -14.79 -73.07
CA VAL A 949 -7.37 -15.66 -71.91
C VAL A 949 -6.84 -14.96 -70.68
N LEU A 950 -7.76 -14.65 -69.77
CA LEU A 950 -7.53 -13.90 -68.54
C LEU A 950 -7.54 -14.86 -67.37
N THR A 951 -6.50 -14.84 -66.54
CA THR A 951 -6.50 -15.54 -65.25
C THR A 951 -6.10 -14.59 -64.15
N ALA A 952 -6.67 -14.81 -62.97
CA ALA A 952 -6.25 -14.15 -61.74
C ALA A 952 -5.96 -15.21 -60.69
N THR A 953 -4.91 -14.99 -59.91
CA THR A 953 -4.53 -15.84 -58.78
C THR A 953 -4.27 -14.96 -57.58
N ASP A 954 -4.81 -15.36 -56.44
CA ASP A 954 -4.44 -14.82 -55.14
C ASP A 954 -4.24 -15.99 -54.17
N ALA A 955 -3.21 -15.89 -53.34
CA ALA A 955 -2.77 -16.99 -52.46
C ALA A 955 -3.43 -16.95 -51.07
N THR A 956 -4.00 -15.80 -50.67
CA THR A 956 -4.45 -15.55 -49.30
C THR A 956 -5.98 -15.59 -49.21
N SER A 957 -6.67 -14.58 -49.76
CA SER A 957 -8.13 -14.55 -49.79
C SER A 957 -8.71 -15.26 -51.01
N GLY A 958 -7.88 -15.51 -52.03
CA GLY A 958 -8.25 -16.17 -53.26
C GLY A 958 -8.83 -15.21 -54.31
N PRO A 959 -8.82 -15.58 -55.60
CA PRO A 959 -9.27 -14.69 -56.66
C PRO A 959 -10.79 -14.46 -56.57
N GLY A 960 -11.19 -13.21 -56.79
CA GLY A 960 -12.57 -12.76 -56.88
C GLY A 960 -12.98 -12.47 -58.33
N ALA A 961 -13.59 -11.31 -58.57
CA ALA A 961 -14.11 -10.96 -59.89
C ALA A 961 -13.00 -10.54 -60.86
N VAL A 962 -12.97 -11.12 -62.06
CA VAL A 962 -12.10 -10.69 -63.17
C VAL A 962 -12.95 -10.04 -64.24
N THR A 963 -12.63 -8.80 -64.58
CA THR A 963 -13.29 -8.03 -65.64
C THR A 963 -12.27 -7.53 -66.65
N ALA A 964 -12.67 -7.39 -67.91
CA ALA A 964 -11.80 -6.83 -68.93
C ALA A 964 -12.55 -5.95 -69.91
N THR A 965 -11.86 -4.93 -70.40
CA THR A 965 -12.33 -4.05 -71.46
C THR A 965 -11.27 -3.89 -72.54
N LEU A 966 -11.70 -3.84 -73.80
CA LEU A 966 -10.89 -3.47 -74.95
C LEU A 966 -11.42 -2.12 -75.47
N ASP A 967 -10.59 -1.09 -75.39
CA ASP A 967 -10.96 0.31 -75.71
C ASP A 967 -12.26 0.75 -75.01
N GLY A 968 -12.42 0.33 -73.75
CA GLY A 968 -13.61 0.61 -72.94
C GLY A 968 -14.83 -0.27 -73.21
N GLN A 969 -14.78 -1.21 -74.15
CA GLN A 969 -15.85 -2.18 -74.40
C GLN A 969 -15.59 -3.52 -73.69
N PRO A 970 -16.59 -4.15 -73.06
CA PRO A 970 -16.38 -5.37 -72.28
C PRO A 970 -15.90 -6.54 -73.15
N VAL A 971 -14.95 -7.31 -72.62
CA VAL A 971 -14.39 -8.52 -73.26
C VAL A 971 -14.56 -9.73 -72.33
N THR A 972 -14.98 -10.85 -72.90
CA THR A 972 -15.09 -12.13 -72.19
C THR A 972 -13.82 -12.95 -72.41
N SER A 973 -13.22 -13.45 -71.32
CA SER A 973 -12.06 -14.35 -71.36
C SER A 973 -12.34 -15.58 -72.25
N GLY A 974 -11.40 -15.93 -73.12
CA GLY A 974 -11.51 -17.04 -74.07
C GLY A 974 -12.39 -16.76 -75.28
N GLN A 975 -13.05 -15.61 -75.36
CA GLN A 975 -13.84 -15.22 -76.53
C GLN A 975 -12.95 -14.61 -77.62
N ALA A 976 -13.13 -15.08 -78.85
CA ALA A 976 -12.45 -14.56 -80.02
C ALA A 976 -12.83 -13.10 -80.33
N VAL A 977 -11.85 -12.22 -80.42
CA VAL A 977 -11.94 -10.85 -80.89
C VAL A 977 -11.49 -10.81 -82.35
N GLU A 978 -12.45 -10.64 -83.25
CA GLU A 978 -12.16 -10.46 -84.67
C GLU A 978 -11.63 -9.03 -84.92
N LEU A 979 -10.36 -8.90 -85.29
CA LEU A 979 -9.71 -7.59 -85.34
C LEU A 979 -10.25 -6.67 -86.44
N TRP A 980 -10.82 -7.24 -87.50
CA TRP A 980 -11.45 -6.48 -88.57
C TRP A 980 -12.64 -5.64 -88.09
N ARG A 981 -13.21 -5.96 -86.92
CA ARG A 981 -14.30 -5.18 -86.30
C ARG A 981 -13.82 -3.98 -85.50
N LEU A 982 -12.51 -3.86 -85.26
CA LEU A 982 -11.90 -2.74 -84.56
C LEU A 982 -11.45 -1.65 -85.56
N PRO A 983 -11.35 -0.38 -85.16
CA PRO A 983 -10.59 0.61 -85.93
C PRO A 983 -9.15 0.14 -86.17
N LEU A 984 -8.49 0.61 -87.23
CA LEU A 984 -7.05 0.41 -87.36
C LEU A 984 -6.31 1.39 -86.43
N GLY A 985 -5.19 0.97 -85.84
CA GLY A 985 -4.41 1.78 -84.91
C GLY A 985 -4.20 1.10 -83.56
N ALA A 986 -3.89 1.89 -82.53
CA ALA A 986 -3.57 1.40 -81.20
C ALA A 986 -4.86 1.02 -80.43
N HIS A 987 -4.78 -0.10 -79.72
CA HIS A 987 -5.84 -0.63 -78.86
C HIS A 987 -5.27 -0.99 -77.49
N GLN A 988 -6.13 -0.94 -76.49
CA GLN A 988 -5.76 -1.22 -75.11
C GLN A 988 -6.75 -2.22 -74.49
N LEU A 989 -6.23 -3.39 -74.12
CA LEU A 989 -6.94 -4.38 -73.30
C LEU A 989 -6.61 -4.12 -71.83
N SER A 990 -7.57 -3.63 -71.05
CA SER A 990 -7.44 -3.41 -69.61
C SER A 990 -8.18 -4.50 -68.84
N VAL A 991 -7.49 -5.20 -67.95
CA VAL A 991 -8.00 -6.33 -67.17
C VAL A 991 -7.88 -5.99 -65.71
N THR A 992 -9.00 -5.95 -64.99
CA THR A 992 -9.03 -5.68 -63.55
C THR A 992 -9.53 -6.93 -62.83
N ALA A 993 -8.72 -7.44 -61.91
CA ALA A 993 -9.12 -8.49 -60.99
C ALA A 993 -9.26 -7.92 -59.57
N ALA A 994 -10.28 -8.37 -58.84
CA ALA A 994 -10.40 -8.22 -57.40
C ALA A 994 -10.19 -9.59 -56.73
N ASP A 995 -9.65 -9.64 -55.52
CA ASP A 995 -9.64 -10.84 -54.68
C ASP A 995 -10.89 -10.90 -53.76
N GLN A 996 -10.93 -11.84 -52.81
CA GLN A 996 -12.03 -11.93 -51.85
C GLN A 996 -11.92 -10.89 -50.72
N ALA A 997 -10.74 -10.32 -50.48
CA ALA A 997 -10.53 -9.20 -49.56
C ALA A 997 -10.90 -7.82 -50.16
N GLY A 998 -11.18 -7.78 -51.47
CA GLY A 998 -11.55 -6.57 -52.20
C GLY A 998 -10.36 -5.74 -52.69
N LEU A 999 -9.12 -6.24 -52.58
CA LEU A 999 -7.97 -5.59 -53.22
C LEU A 999 -8.02 -5.83 -54.72
N THR A 1000 -7.52 -4.87 -55.49
CA THR A 1000 -7.64 -4.91 -56.95
C THR A 1000 -6.31 -4.69 -57.65
N THR A 1001 -6.11 -5.42 -58.74
CA THR A 1001 -4.99 -5.24 -59.67
C THR A 1001 -5.54 -5.00 -61.07
N THR A 1002 -5.13 -3.90 -61.69
CA THR A 1002 -5.40 -3.62 -63.10
C THR A 1002 -4.14 -3.82 -63.93
N ARG A 1003 -4.21 -4.72 -64.91
CA ARG A 1003 -3.17 -4.95 -65.91
C ARG A 1003 -3.66 -4.51 -67.28
N THR A 1004 -2.82 -3.76 -67.97
CA THR A 1004 -3.11 -3.25 -69.30
C THR A 1004 -2.15 -3.84 -70.32
N VAL A 1005 -2.68 -4.35 -71.42
CA VAL A 1005 -1.91 -4.86 -72.56
C VAL A 1005 -2.27 -4.07 -73.81
N SER A 1006 -1.27 -3.46 -74.44
CA SER A 1006 -1.47 -2.65 -75.65
C SER A 1006 -1.08 -3.42 -76.91
N PHE A 1007 -1.84 -3.26 -77.98
CA PHE A 1007 -1.50 -3.80 -79.30
C PHE A 1007 -1.93 -2.84 -80.40
N THR A 1008 -1.40 -2.99 -81.61
CA THR A 1008 -1.80 -2.18 -82.78
C THR A 1008 -2.42 -3.09 -83.83
N THR A 1009 -3.54 -2.68 -84.43
CA THR A 1009 -4.14 -3.40 -85.56
C THR A 1009 -3.80 -2.65 -86.85
N GLY A 1010 -3.12 -3.33 -87.77
CA GLY A 1010 -2.81 -2.84 -89.11
C GLY A 1010 -3.56 -3.60 -90.21
N THR A 1011 -3.37 -3.22 -91.46
CA THR A 1011 -3.87 -3.99 -92.60
C THR A 1011 -2.80 -4.10 -93.68
N SER A 1012 -2.89 -5.14 -94.50
CA SER A 1012 -1.99 -5.43 -95.62
C SER A 1012 -2.79 -5.94 -96.82
N TYR A 1013 -2.20 -5.96 -98.01
CA TYR A 1013 -2.82 -6.61 -99.17
C TYR A 1013 -3.21 -8.08 -98.89
N THR A 1014 -2.42 -8.78 -98.07
CA THR A 1014 -2.71 -10.15 -97.65
C THR A 1014 -3.91 -10.21 -96.69
N ASP A 1015 -4.04 -9.26 -95.78
CA ASP A 1015 -5.18 -9.17 -94.86
C ASP A 1015 -6.48 -8.90 -95.61
N VAL A 1016 -6.48 -7.91 -96.51
CA VAL A 1016 -7.66 -7.58 -97.33
C VAL A 1016 -8.06 -8.78 -98.19
N ARG A 1017 -7.10 -9.51 -98.76
CA ARG A 1017 -7.37 -10.75 -99.52
C ARG A 1017 -8.03 -11.82 -98.63
N THR A 1018 -7.51 -12.00 -97.42
CA THR A 1018 -8.02 -12.95 -96.43
C THR A 1018 -9.44 -12.58 -95.98
N LEU A 1019 -9.73 -11.29 -95.80
CA LEU A 1019 -11.05 -10.79 -95.45
C LEU A 1019 -12.05 -10.95 -96.60
N ILE A 1020 -11.65 -10.71 -97.86
CA ILE A 1020 -12.52 -10.99 -99.01
C ILE A 1020 -12.96 -12.45 -99.02
N ASP A 1021 -12.04 -13.38 -98.75
CA ASP A 1021 -12.38 -14.80 -98.68
C ASP A 1021 -13.28 -15.13 -97.50
N ARG A 1022 -12.94 -14.63 -96.30
CA ARG A 1022 -13.75 -14.84 -95.09
C ARG A 1022 -15.17 -14.32 -95.30
N PHE A 1023 -15.32 -13.11 -95.82
CA PHE A 1023 -16.62 -12.50 -96.07
C PHE A 1023 -17.36 -13.19 -97.22
N ARG A 1024 -16.67 -13.73 -98.23
CA ARG A 1024 -17.31 -14.57 -99.25
C ARG A 1024 -17.87 -15.84 -98.63
N ASP A 1025 -17.09 -16.52 -97.80
CA ASP A 1025 -17.49 -17.80 -97.19
C ASP A 1025 -18.63 -17.60 -96.20
N ALA A 1026 -18.71 -16.43 -95.56
CA ALA A 1026 -19.86 -15.99 -94.76
C ALA A 1026 -21.07 -15.52 -95.60
N GLY A 1027 -20.95 -15.43 -96.93
CA GLY A 1027 -22.02 -14.95 -97.83
C GLY A 1027 -22.18 -13.42 -97.88
N TRP A 1028 -21.26 -12.68 -97.26
CA TRP A 1028 -21.25 -11.21 -97.16
C TRP A 1028 -20.62 -10.52 -98.36
N VAL A 1029 -19.79 -11.25 -99.12
CA VAL A 1029 -19.29 -10.87 -100.44
C VAL A 1029 -19.82 -11.90 -101.45
N THR A 1030 -20.40 -11.45 -102.56
CA THR A 1030 -20.88 -12.37 -103.60
C THR A 1030 -19.70 -13.04 -104.32
N LYS A 1031 -19.90 -14.25 -104.88
CA LYS A 1031 -18.84 -14.94 -105.65
C LYS A 1031 -18.28 -14.06 -106.78
N ALA A 1032 -19.14 -13.31 -107.47
CA ALA A 1032 -18.74 -12.36 -108.50
C ALA A 1032 -17.99 -11.15 -107.91
N GLY A 1033 -18.47 -10.63 -106.78
CA GLY A 1033 -17.81 -9.54 -106.03
C GLY A 1033 -16.41 -9.90 -105.57
N ALA A 1034 -16.21 -11.10 -105.01
CA ALA A 1034 -14.90 -11.57 -104.54
C ALA A 1034 -13.86 -11.64 -105.67
N VAL A 1035 -14.26 -12.09 -106.86
CA VAL A 1035 -13.38 -12.12 -108.04
C VAL A 1035 -12.97 -10.70 -108.46
N GLN A 1036 -13.94 -9.78 -108.55
CA GLN A 1036 -13.68 -8.39 -108.95
C GLN A 1036 -12.77 -7.66 -107.94
N LEU A 1037 -13.04 -7.86 -106.64
CA LEU A 1037 -12.26 -7.29 -105.55
C LEU A 1037 -10.83 -7.86 -105.54
N ARG A 1038 -10.64 -9.18 -105.66
CA ARG A 1038 -9.30 -9.79 -105.74
C ARG A 1038 -8.51 -9.28 -106.93
N VAL A 1039 -9.09 -9.25 -108.14
CA VAL A 1039 -8.39 -8.78 -109.35
C VAL A 1039 -7.88 -7.35 -109.19
N THR A 1040 -8.66 -6.48 -108.55
CA THR A 1040 -8.25 -5.07 -108.36
C THR A 1040 -7.33 -4.86 -107.16
N LEU A 1041 -7.46 -5.66 -106.11
CA LEU A 1041 -6.50 -5.70 -105.02
C LEU A 1041 -5.12 -6.18 -105.49
N ASP A 1042 -5.08 -7.25 -106.29
CA ASP A 1042 -3.85 -7.83 -106.86
C ASP A 1042 -3.19 -6.85 -107.84
N LEU A 1043 -4.00 -6.12 -108.64
CA LEU A 1043 -3.50 -5.05 -109.50
C LEU A 1043 -2.89 -3.90 -108.68
N ALA A 1044 -3.53 -3.53 -107.55
CA ALA A 1044 -3.02 -2.52 -106.65
C ALA A 1044 -1.71 -2.95 -105.98
N GLU A 1045 -1.61 -4.18 -105.49
CA GLU A 1045 -0.39 -4.75 -104.91
C GLU A 1045 0.73 -4.78 -105.96
N TRP A 1046 0.46 -5.27 -107.17
CA TRP A 1046 1.43 -5.31 -108.27
C TRP A 1046 1.95 -3.92 -108.67
N HIS A 1047 1.11 -2.89 -108.57
CA HIS A 1047 1.56 -1.51 -108.78
C HIS A 1047 2.41 -0.99 -107.61
N ALA A 1048 2.02 -1.28 -106.36
CA ALA A 1048 2.74 -0.89 -105.15
C ALA A 1048 4.13 -1.52 -105.08
N ASP A 1049 4.24 -2.83 -105.32
CA ASP A 1049 5.50 -3.59 -105.36
C ASP A 1049 6.45 -3.08 -106.46
N GLY A 1050 5.88 -2.57 -107.55
CA GLY A 1050 6.63 -1.93 -108.64
C GLY A 1050 7.02 -0.48 -108.38
N GLY A 1051 6.81 0.06 -107.17
CA GLY A 1051 7.10 1.45 -106.80
C GLY A 1051 6.19 2.50 -107.47
N ARG A 1052 5.07 2.09 -108.06
CA ARG A 1052 4.16 2.97 -108.81
C ARG A 1052 3.01 3.42 -107.92
N VAL A 1053 3.28 4.41 -107.06
CA VAL A 1053 2.35 4.92 -106.04
C VAL A 1053 1.00 5.37 -106.63
N ARG A 1054 1.00 6.28 -107.62
CA ARG A 1054 -0.27 6.78 -108.20
C ARG A 1054 -1.15 5.68 -108.83
N PRO A 1055 -0.60 4.78 -109.67
CA PRO A 1055 -1.37 3.63 -110.17
C PRO A 1055 -1.88 2.68 -109.08
N ALA A 1056 -1.11 2.45 -108.02
CA ALA A 1056 -1.54 1.62 -106.88
C ALA A 1056 -2.71 2.26 -106.13
N GLN A 1057 -2.65 3.57 -105.88
CA GLN A 1057 -3.74 4.33 -105.24
C GLN A 1057 -5.01 4.37 -106.10
N GLU A 1058 -4.90 4.50 -107.44
CA GLU A 1058 -6.07 4.45 -108.33
C GLU A 1058 -6.70 3.06 -108.38
N ALA A 1059 -5.88 1.99 -108.36
CA ALA A 1059 -6.38 0.62 -108.26
C ALA A 1059 -7.08 0.36 -106.90
N LEU A 1060 -6.56 0.89 -105.78
CA LEU A 1060 -7.24 0.85 -104.48
C LEU A 1060 -8.52 1.69 -104.45
N ARG A 1061 -8.58 2.81 -105.19
CA ARG A 1061 -9.80 3.61 -105.35
C ARG A 1061 -10.87 2.88 -106.14
N LEU A 1062 -10.48 2.14 -107.18
CA LEU A 1062 -11.38 1.24 -107.92
C LEU A 1062 -11.85 0.08 -107.03
N PHE A 1063 -10.96 -0.48 -106.23
CA PHE A 1063 -11.29 -1.49 -105.22
C PHE A 1063 -12.32 -0.96 -104.22
N ASP A 1064 -12.11 0.23 -103.63
CA ASP A 1064 -13.05 0.90 -102.72
C ASP A 1064 -14.43 1.08 -103.37
N ALA A 1065 -14.45 1.59 -104.61
CA ALA A 1065 -15.68 1.81 -105.37
C ALA A 1065 -16.44 0.51 -105.65
N MET A 1066 -15.74 -0.62 -105.76
CA MET A 1066 -16.35 -1.94 -105.94
C MET A 1066 -16.77 -2.57 -104.62
N ALA A 1067 -16.01 -2.37 -103.55
CA ALA A 1067 -16.36 -2.82 -102.21
C ALA A 1067 -17.62 -2.11 -101.70
N GLY A 1068 -17.85 -0.86 -102.11
CA GLY A 1068 -19.06 -0.09 -101.81
C GLY A 1068 -20.32 -0.48 -102.61
N ARG A 1069 -20.22 -1.37 -103.61
CA ARG A 1069 -21.39 -1.79 -104.42
C ARG A 1069 -22.12 -2.94 -103.75
N ARG A 1070 -23.40 -2.74 -103.45
CA ARG A 1070 -24.26 -3.72 -102.75
C ARG A 1070 -24.40 -5.08 -103.46
N TRP A 1071 -24.23 -5.16 -104.78
CA TRP A 1071 -24.23 -6.44 -105.51
C TRP A 1071 -22.88 -7.19 -105.44
N ASN A 1072 -21.81 -6.52 -105.02
CA ASN A 1072 -20.49 -7.12 -104.79
C ASN A 1072 -20.30 -7.48 -103.31
N VAL A 1073 -20.65 -6.55 -102.40
CA VAL A 1073 -20.61 -6.77 -100.95
C VAL A 1073 -21.98 -6.38 -100.36
N PRO A 1074 -22.95 -7.33 -100.31
CA PRO A 1074 -24.28 -7.05 -99.78
C PRO A 1074 -24.30 -6.65 -98.31
N ASP A 1075 -23.35 -7.16 -97.52
CA ASP A 1075 -23.22 -6.85 -96.11
C ASP A 1075 -22.50 -5.52 -95.91
N ARG A 1076 -23.09 -4.66 -95.07
CA ARG A 1076 -22.58 -3.31 -94.86
C ARG A 1076 -21.27 -3.29 -94.06
N LEU A 1077 -21.13 -4.14 -93.05
CA LEU A 1077 -19.94 -4.18 -92.21
C LEU A 1077 -18.74 -4.71 -93.00
N ALA A 1078 -18.93 -5.76 -93.80
CA ALA A 1078 -17.90 -6.25 -94.71
C ALA A 1078 -17.49 -5.20 -95.75
N SER A 1079 -18.47 -4.45 -96.29
CA SER A 1079 -18.20 -3.35 -97.23
C SER A 1079 -17.36 -2.25 -96.57
N ASP A 1080 -17.80 -1.76 -95.41
CA ASP A 1080 -17.12 -0.68 -94.68
C ASP A 1080 -15.70 -1.10 -94.25
N THR A 1081 -15.50 -2.37 -93.86
CA THR A 1081 -14.18 -2.95 -93.50
C THR A 1081 -13.23 -2.95 -94.69
N LEU A 1082 -13.61 -3.58 -95.82
CA LEU A 1082 -12.74 -3.67 -97.00
C LEU A 1082 -12.39 -2.28 -97.56
N ARG A 1083 -13.32 -1.33 -97.46
CA ARG A 1083 -13.12 0.06 -97.86
C ARG A 1083 -12.16 0.81 -96.93
N ARG A 1084 -12.32 0.65 -95.61
CA ARG A 1084 -11.38 1.16 -94.60
C ARG A 1084 -9.96 0.67 -94.92
N ASP A 1085 -9.80 -0.61 -95.22
CA ASP A 1085 -8.47 -1.19 -95.42
C ASP A 1085 -7.83 -0.72 -96.73
N ALA A 1086 -8.63 -0.61 -97.79
CA ALA A 1086 -8.18 -0.03 -99.05
C ALA A 1086 -7.73 1.42 -98.88
N ALA A 1087 -8.44 2.21 -98.07
CA ALA A 1087 -8.05 3.57 -97.72
C ALA A 1087 -6.75 3.61 -96.90
N ALA A 1088 -6.59 2.70 -95.94
CA ALA A 1088 -5.38 2.59 -95.12
C ALA A 1088 -4.15 2.19 -95.95
N LEU A 1089 -4.28 1.18 -96.84
CA LEU A 1089 -3.23 0.79 -97.78
C LEU A 1089 -2.84 1.97 -98.69
N SER A 1090 -3.83 2.71 -99.21
CA SER A 1090 -3.61 3.88 -100.06
C SER A 1090 -2.89 5.01 -99.31
N GLY A 1091 -3.25 5.25 -98.04
CA GLY A 1091 -2.67 6.27 -97.18
C GLY A 1091 -1.27 5.93 -96.63
N ALA A 1092 -0.93 4.64 -96.52
CA ALA A 1092 0.40 4.19 -96.12
C ALA A 1092 1.47 4.47 -97.21
N MET A 1093 1.05 4.65 -98.46
CA MET A 1093 1.93 5.00 -99.58
C MET A 1093 2.20 6.52 -99.59
N LYS A 1094 3.35 6.95 -99.08
CA LYS A 1094 3.83 8.33 -99.28
C LYS A 1094 4.36 8.51 -100.72
N PRO A 1095 4.19 9.71 -101.34
CA PRO A 1095 4.74 9.99 -102.66
C PRO A 1095 6.25 9.81 -102.77
#